data_AF-Q03WD0-F1
#
_entry.id   AF-Q03WD0-F1
#
_cell.length_a   1.000
_cell.length_b   1.000
_cell.length_c   1.000
_cell.angle_alpha   90.00
_cell.angle_beta   90.00
_cell.angle_gamma   90.00
#
_symmetry.space_group_name_H-M   'P 1'
#
loop_
_entity.id
_entity.type
_entity.pdbx_description
1 polymer ?
#
loop_
_entity_poly.entity_id
_entity_poly.type
_entity_poly.pdbx_seq_one_letter_code
_entity_poly.pdbx_strand_id
1 'polypeptide(L)'
;MPMKKLKSIQMNKKVINYVFCFISYLALGIAYPSTSFETLSSRIHARFSVSAYESLLAMIIIVLLVLFQYKIKLDIFKKSYWPYWLLGSILSIFYVITMSVYQAPSDNITYVPSLMGKTNLLITLVALCGFAFIFTNFGIFLGQVISKLRVSQFYINYWYIVIGLGLIWIIQIFPLFPGMVSWDGYRQFLEFFHTHVAELDFTYYPTNHHPWFSTLVFGSLFSIGEKIAGPNFGLFLIVLVQIIISSLVYAKVVRFIGECWGKKAAVVAFIFYASPFVAFWQVTIEKTPLFLAFTTMFVLCYAKILVANLKTELPMILYVQLIVSGILMSLFRNDGSYVVILSLFVLLIVQIVRNKRMPRQLIIGLAVFLSVYVGWNKVALPAMNVVSGSTAEVISLPMRQLSAVVINHPESLSKKDLATINKITPVKEIKNHFNVNNADNLKSLYPVDSFLRSSYEIKQLKLGHLKKEATPKIKKQTGQYLMVWFKQLLKHPKTYVVTFFAADSSFLNPVLDSNPDSRGIMYGNEYMKYNTFLQPSWYPEIHYWFSDATRKYIKWPNTVFSLPIIRTILQPAFALWAVLFSFAYCLYKKSYSALIFIPIGLLAVVPLLSPVNGMERYMLPAIYTLPLLLAVIVNVNKESKKNEESI
;
A
#
# COMPACT_ATOMS: atom_id res chain seq x y z
N MET A 1 38.56 -32.11 -13.38
CA MET A 1 37.31 -32.88 -13.07
C MET A 1 36.92 -33.66 -14.32
N PRO A 2 36.73 -34.99 -14.29
CA PRO A 2 36.67 -35.79 -15.52
C PRO A 2 35.36 -35.56 -16.29
N MET A 3 35.43 -35.46 -17.63
CA MET A 3 34.32 -35.10 -18.54
C MET A 3 33.04 -35.92 -18.34
N LYS A 4 33.13 -37.19 -17.94
CA LYS A 4 31.97 -38.04 -17.62
C LYS A 4 31.14 -37.50 -16.43
N LYS A 5 31.81 -37.00 -15.39
CA LYS A 5 31.17 -36.42 -14.19
C LYS A 5 30.50 -35.07 -14.50
N LEU A 6 31.07 -34.28 -15.41
CA LEU A 6 30.47 -33.05 -15.90
C LEU A 6 29.22 -33.30 -16.76
N LYS A 7 29.27 -34.30 -17.66
CA LYS A 7 28.10 -34.71 -18.46
C LYS A 7 26.96 -35.24 -17.59
N SER A 8 27.25 -36.07 -16.58
CA SER A 8 26.21 -36.59 -15.67
C SER A 8 25.55 -35.48 -14.83
N ILE A 9 26.33 -34.52 -14.32
CA ILE A 9 25.80 -33.35 -13.60
C ILE A 9 24.89 -32.49 -14.50
N GLN A 10 25.28 -32.25 -15.75
CA GLN A 10 24.46 -31.49 -16.70
C GLN A 10 23.17 -32.23 -17.09
N MET A 11 23.25 -33.56 -17.26
CA MET A 11 22.09 -34.39 -17.56
C MET A 11 21.09 -34.36 -16.39
N ASN A 12 21.58 -34.46 -15.15
CA ASN A 12 20.75 -34.37 -13.94
C ASN A 12 20.05 -33.01 -13.83
N LYS A 13 20.75 -31.89 -14.12
CA LYS A 13 20.14 -30.55 -14.12
C LYS A 13 19.00 -30.39 -15.12
N LYS A 14 19.15 -30.94 -16.34
CA LYS A 14 18.09 -30.89 -17.37
C LYS A 14 16.87 -31.69 -16.95
N VAL A 15 17.06 -32.89 -16.40
CA VAL A 15 15.97 -33.73 -15.89
C VAL A 15 15.21 -33.00 -14.77
N ILE A 16 15.94 -32.44 -13.80
CA ILE A 16 15.34 -31.64 -12.71
C ILE A 16 14.54 -30.46 -13.27
N ASN A 17 15.07 -29.74 -14.27
CA ASN A 17 14.36 -28.63 -14.90
C ASN A 17 13.03 -29.07 -15.55
N TYR A 18 13.01 -30.20 -16.28
CA TYR A 18 11.78 -30.73 -16.86
C TYR A 18 10.76 -31.15 -15.80
N VAL A 19 11.22 -31.72 -14.68
CA VAL A 19 10.35 -32.02 -13.53
C VAL A 19 9.71 -30.73 -12.99
N PHE A 20 10.47 -29.65 -12.84
CA PHE A 20 9.91 -28.36 -12.41
C PHE A 20 8.94 -27.76 -13.45
N CYS A 21 9.20 -27.88 -14.74
CA CYS A 21 8.25 -27.46 -15.78
C CYS A 21 6.93 -28.25 -15.69
N PHE A 22 7.01 -29.57 -15.46
CA PHE A 22 5.82 -30.40 -15.27
C PHE A 22 5.05 -30.04 -13.99
N ILE A 23 5.75 -29.85 -12.87
CA ILE A 23 5.15 -29.37 -11.61
C ILE A 23 4.47 -28.00 -11.81
N SER A 24 5.09 -27.12 -12.60
CA SER A 24 4.55 -25.80 -12.93
C SER A 24 3.29 -25.89 -13.80
N TYR A 25 3.26 -26.82 -14.76
CA TYR A 25 2.06 -27.11 -15.54
C TYR A 25 0.92 -27.59 -14.65
N LEU A 26 1.20 -28.55 -13.75
CA LEU A 26 0.21 -29.00 -12.76
C LEU A 26 -0.26 -27.85 -11.87
N ALA A 27 0.65 -26.98 -11.41
CA ALA A 27 0.32 -25.85 -10.54
C ALA A 27 -0.63 -24.84 -11.19
N LEU A 28 -0.45 -24.56 -12.48
CA LEU A 28 -1.37 -23.70 -13.25
C LEU A 28 -2.75 -24.36 -13.41
N GLY A 29 -2.82 -25.68 -13.35
CA GLY A 29 -4.05 -26.47 -13.35
C GLY A 29 -4.64 -26.74 -11.95
N ILE A 30 -4.20 -26.05 -10.90
CA ILE A 30 -4.77 -26.22 -9.56
C ILE A 30 -5.82 -25.14 -9.28
N ALA A 31 -7.04 -25.58 -9.00
CA ALA A 31 -8.14 -24.76 -8.50
C ALA A 31 -8.11 -24.65 -6.96
N TYR A 32 -8.75 -23.59 -6.45
CA TYR A 32 -8.82 -23.25 -5.03
C TYR A 32 -10.29 -23.12 -4.59
N PRO A 33 -10.96 -24.25 -4.33
CA PRO A 33 -12.38 -24.24 -4.02
C PRO A 33 -12.65 -23.64 -2.62
N SER A 34 -13.79 -22.95 -2.51
CA SER A 34 -14.32 -22.41 -1.26
C SER A 34 -15.33 -23.33 -0.58
N THR A 35 -15.94 -24.27 -1.30
CA THR A 35 -16.95 -25.19 -0.78
C THR A 35 -16.35 -26.46 -0.21
N SER A 36 -17.08 -27.06 0.73
CA SER A 36 -16.74 -28.36 1.32
C SER A 36 -17.15 -29.52 0.43
N PHE A 37 -16.27 -30.52 0.32
CA PHE A 37 -16.58 -31.78 -0.35
C PHE A 37 -16.38 -32.95 0.62
N GLU A 38 -17.36 -33.85 0.68
CA GLU A 38 -17.44 -34.93 1.66
C GLU A 38 -16.40 -36.03 1.41
N THR A 39 -16.24 -36.44 0.16
CA THR A 39 -15.35 -37.56 -0.19
C THR A 39 -13.94 -37.07 -0.53
N LEU A 40 -12.93 -37.94 -0.37
CA LEU A 40 -11.57 -37.61 -0.82
C LEU A 40 -11.51 -37.41 -2.34
N SER A 41 -12.23 -38.24 -3.10
CA SER A 41 -12.30 -38.16 -4.57
C SER A 41 -12.86 -36.81 -5.03
N SER A 42 -14.00 -36.38 -4.49
CA SER A 42 -14.58 -35.08 -4.81
C SER A 42 -13.67 -33.91 -4.42
N ARG A 43 -12.98 -33.98 -3.27
CA ARG A 43 -11.96 -32.99 -2.88
C ARG A 43 -10.82 -32.88 -3.89
N ILE A 44 -10.30 -34.01 -4.39
CA ILE A 44 -9.22 -34.00 -5.39
C ILE A 44 -9.75 -33.48 -6.72
N HIS A 45 -10.91 -33.96 -7.18
CA HIS A 45 -11.53 -33.52 -8.43
C HIS A 45 -11.75 -32.00 -8.47
N ALA A 46 -12.24 -31.42 -7.36
CA ALA A 46 -12.43 -29.98 -7.23
C ALA A 46 -11.13 -29.15 -7.28
N ARG A 47 -9.96 -29.78 -7.07
CA ARG A 47 -8.65 -29.12 -7.20
C ARG A 47 -8.12 -29.14 -8.64
N PHE A 48 -8.65 -29.96 -9.54
CA PHE A 48 -8.14 -30.14 -10.91
C PHE A 48 -9.21 -29.93 -12.00
N SER A 49 -10.35 -29.34 -11.64
CA SER A 49 -11.44 -29.02 -12.57
C SER A 49 -11.12 -27.75 -13.36
N VAL A 50 -10.18 -27.86 -14.30
CA VAL A 50 -9.66 -26.74 -15.09
C VAL A 50 -10.30 -26.75 -16.46
N SER A 51 -10.73 -25.59 -16.93
CA SER A 51 -11.31 -25.45 -18.26
C SER A 51 -10.28 -25.73 -19.36
N ALA A 52 -10.74 -26.03 -20.58
CA ALA A 52 -9.86 -26.20 -21.73
C ALA A 52 -9.04 -24.93 -22.02
N TYR A 53 -9.63 -23.74 -21.81
CA TYR A 53 -8.95 -22.45 -21.97
C TYR A 53 -7.82 -22.23 -20.95
N GLU A 54 -8.06 -22.54 -19.69
CA GLU A 54 -7.04 -22.43 -18.63
C GLU A 54 -5.91 -23.44 -18.84
N SER A 55 -6.24 -24.65 -19.29
CA SER A 55 -5.25 -25.67 -19.64
C SER A 55 -4.40 -25.26 -20.85
N LEU A 56 -5.02 -24.67 -21.87
CA LEU A 56 -4.33 -24.10 -23.03
C LEU A 56 -3.40 -22.94 -22.61
N LEU A 57 -3.89 -22.03 -21.76
CA LEU A 57 -3.10 -20.94 -21.21
C LEU A 57 -1.90 -21.47 -20.41
N ALA A 58 -2.11 -22.48 -19.57
CA ALA A 58 -1.04 -23.13 -18.83
C ALA A 58 0.03 -23.71 -19.76
N MET A 59 -0.38 -24.42 -20.81
CA MET A 59 0.52 -24.95 -21.83
C MET A 59 1.32 -23.84 -22.51
N ILE A 60 0.66 -22.73 -22.91
CA ILE A 60 1.33 -21.58 -23.53
C ILE A 60 2.38 -20.99 -22.58
N ILE A 61 2.07 -20.81 -21.30
CA ILE A 61 3.01 -20.29 -20.30
C ILE A 61 4.26 -21.19 -20.21
N ILE A 62 4.06 -22.51 -20.14
CA ILE A 62 5.17 -23.46 -20.04
C ILE A 62 6.01 -23.50 -21.32
N VAL A 63 5.37 -23.47 -22.50
CA VAL A 63 6.08 -23.38 -23.78
C VAL A 63 6.92 -22.10 -23.85
N LEU A 64 6.36 -20.95 -23.51
CA LEU A 64 7.09 -19.68 -23.47
C LEU A 64 8.27 -19.71 -22.48
N LEU A 65 8.08 -20.33 -21.31
CA LEU A 65 9.13 -20.52 -20.32
C LEU A 65 10.27 -21.38 -20.87
N VAL A 66 9.96 -22.53 -21.48
CA VAL A 66 10.97 -23.42 -22.08
C VAL A 66 11.69 -22.74 -23.25
N LEU A 67 10.96 -22.04 -24.13
CA LEU A 67 11.54 -21.28 -25.23
C LEU A 67 12.47 -20.18 -24.73
N PHE A 68 12.09 -19.46 -23.69
CA PHE A 68 12.93 -18.47 -23.03
C PHE A 68 14.21 -19.11 -22.50
N GLN A 69 14.10 -20.16 -21.70
CA GLN A 69 15.25 -20.88 -21.14
C GLN A 69 16.21 -21.37 -22.22
N TYR A 70 15.68 -21.93 -23.30
CA TYR A 70 16.46 -22.41 -24.44
C TYR A 70 17.19 -21.26 -25.15
N LYS A 71 16.48 -20.18 -25.47
CA LYS A 71 17.02 -19.03 -26.22
C LYS A 71 18.22 -18.37 -25.52
N ILE A 72 18.21 -18.29 -24.19
CA ILE A 72 19.31 -17.69 -23.43
C ILE A 72 20.24 -18.72 -22.77
N LYS A 73 20.06 -20.02 -23.06
CA LYS A 73 20.82 -21.13 -22.45
C LYS A 73 20.83 -21.03 -20.91
N LEU A 74 19.66 -20.81 -20.31
CA LEU A 74 19.53 -20.53 -18.87
C LEU A 74 19.87 -21.76 -18.01
N ASP A 75 20.84 -21.63 -17.11
CA ASP A 75 21.00 -22.51 -15.94
C ASP A 75 20.33 -21.85 -14.72
N ILE A 76 19.04 -22.14 -14.50
CA ILE A 76 18.24 -21.55 -13.42
C ILE A 76 18.75 -21.94 -12.02
N PHE A 77 19.50 -23.05 -11.90
CA PHE A 77 20.08 -23.53 -10.65
C PHE A 77 21.45 -22.90 -10.36
N LYS A 78 21.89 -21.93 -11.15
CA LYS A 78 23.09 -21.16 -10.85
C LYS A 78 22.93 -20.42 -9.52
N LYS A 79 23.89 -20.58 -8.61
CA LYS A 79 23.90 -19.97 -7.26
C LYS A 79 23.64 -18.46 -7.27
N SER A 80 24.06 -17.76 -8.33
CA SER A 80 23.82 -16.31 -8.46
C SER A 80 22.33 -15.93 -8.52
N TYR A 81 21.43 -16.84 -8.91
CA TYR A 81 20.00 -16.58 -9.03
C TYR A 81 19.22 -16.79 -7.72
N TRP A 82 19.89 -17.03 -6.59
CA TRP A 82 19.22 -17.13 -5.29
C TRP A 82 18.24 -15.98 -4.96
N PRO A 83 18.48 -14.70 -5.35
CA PRO A 83 17.52 -13.64 -5.06
C PRO A 83 16.20 -13.81 -5.82
N TYR A 84 16.25 -14.33 -7.05
CA TYR A 84 15.04 -14.62 -7.83
C TYR A 84 14.31 -15.85 -7.30
N TRP A 85 15.02 -16.84 -6.76
CA TRP A 85 14.40 -17.97 -6.06
C TRP A 85 13.70 -17.54 -4.76
N LEU A 86 14.30 -16.62 -4.02
CA LEU A 86 13.66 -16.01 -2.84
C LEU A 86 12.40 -15.25 -3.24
N LEU A 87 12.49 -14.40 -4.28
CA LEU A 87 11.35 -13.69 -4.86
C LEU A 87 10.25 -14.67 -5.28
N GLY A 88 10.59 -15.69 -6.08
CA GLY A 88 9.64 -16.66 -6.58
C GLY A 88 8.91 -17.40 -5.47
N SER A 89 9.63 -17.77 -4.41
CA SER A 89 9.05 -18.42 -3.22
C SER A 89 8.09 -17.51 -2.46
N ILE A 90 8.43 -16.23 -2.29
CA ILE A 90 7.55 -15.26 -1.62
C ILE A 90 6.28 -15.03 -2.44
N LEU A 91 6.44 -14.77 -3.75
CA LEU A 91 5.30 -14.53 -4.64
C LEU A 91 4.42 -15.77 -4.79
N SER A 92 4.98 -16.98 -4.74
CA SER A 92 4.18 -18.21 -4.76
C SER A 92 3.36 -18.39 -3.49
N ILE A 93 3.91 -18.08 -2.32
CA ILE A 93 3.14 -18.04 -1.06
C ILE A 93 2.01 -17.02 -1.17
N PHE A 94 2.32 -15.80 -1.60
CA PHE A 94 1.29 -14.76 -1.77
C PHE A 94 0.20 -15.20 -2.71
N TYR A 95 0.54 -15.73 -3.90
CA TYR A 95 -0.44 -16.19 -4.87
C TYR A 95 -1.27 -17.37 -4.34
N VAL A 96 -0.63 -18.48 -3.96
CA VAL A 96 -1.30 -19.74 -3.62
C VAL A 96 -2.12 -19.63 -2.34
N ILE A 97 -1.57 -18.98 -1.30
CA ILE A 97 -2.28 -18.87 -0.02
C ILE A 97 -3.46 -17.92 -0.14
N THR A 98 -3.30 -16.75 -0.78
CA THR A 98 -4.44 -15.82 -0.96
C THR A 98 -5.52 -16.44 -1.83
N MET A 99 -5.17 -17.12 -2.93
CA MET A 99 -6.15 -17.87 -3.74
C MET A 99 -6.88 -18.94 -2.92
N SER A 100 -6.22 -19.53 -1.92
CA SER A 100 -6.84 -20.50 -1.01
C SER A 100 -7.79 -19.86 -0.01
N VAL A 101 -7.55 -18.62 0.45
CA VAL A 101 -8.26 -18.04 1.60
C VAL A 101 -9.16 -16.84 1.27
N TYR A 102 -9.08 -16.23 0.08
CA TYR A 102 -9.80 -14.99 -0.22
C TYR A 102 -11.34 -15.13 -0.19
N GLN A 103 -11.84 -16.34 -0.42
CA GLN A 103 -13.27 -16.67 -0.33
C GLN A 103 -13.67 -17.32 1.00
N ALA A 104 -12.75 -17.41 1.97
CA ALA A 104 -13.06 -18.03 3.25
C ALA A 104 -14.19 -17.22 3.94
N PRO A 105 -15.31 -17.87 4.33
CA PRO A 105 -16.42 -17.17 4.95
C PRO A 105 -16.01 -16.63 6.32
N SER A 106 -16.42 -15.39 6.66
CA SER A 106 -16.03 -14.77 7.94
C SER A 106 -16.48 -15.59 9.14
N ASP A 107 -17.66 -16.22 9.07
CA ASP A 107 -18.23 -17.05 10.14
C ASP A 107 -17.50 -18.39 10.34
N ASN A 108 -16.66 -18.79 9.38
CA ASN A 108 -15.87 -20.02 9.46
C ASN A 108 -14.53 -19.86 8.74
N ILE A 109 -13.77 -18.82 9.10
CA ILE A 109 -12.56 -18.42 8.38
C ILE A 109 -11.48 -19.52 8.39
N THR A 110 -11.53 -20.45 9.35
CA THR A 110 -10.57 -21.55 9.47
C THR A 110 -10.85 -22.70 8.50
N TYR A 111 -12.04 -22.74 7.92
CA TYR A 111 -12.42 -23.71 6.90
C TYR A 111 -11.85 -23.32 5.54
N VAL A 112 -10.67 -23.86 5.25
CA VAL A 112 -9.96 -23.65 4.00
C VAL A 112 -9.69 -25.02 3.36
N PRO A 113 -10.52 -25.49 2.40
CA PRO A 113 -10.40 -26.82 1.81
C PRO A 113 -8.98 -27.15 1.34
N SER A 114 -8.33 -26.17 0.70
CA SER A 114 -6.96 -26.29 0.17
C SER A 114 -5.89 -26.51 1.24
N LEU A 115 -6.19 -26.22 2.51
CA LEU A 115 -5.29 -26.36 3.66
C LEU A 115 -5.78 -27.42 4.66
N MET A 116 -6.63 -28.35 4.22
CA MET A 116 -7.23 -29.40 5.06
C MET A 116 -6.94 -30.81 4.53
N GLY A 117 -6.33 -31.63 5.39
CA GLY A 117 -5.97 -33.01 5.08
C GLY A 117 -4.67 -33.15 4.29
N LYS A 118 -4.00 -34.29 4.45
CA LYS A 118 -2.66 -34.56 3.89
C LYS A 118 -2.60 -34.38 2.37
N THR A 119 -3.62 -34.87 1.65
CA THR A 119 -3.67 -34.80 0.18
C THR A 119 -3.78 -33.37 -0.33
N ASN A 120 -4.68 -32.54 0.22
CA ASN A 120 -4.80 -31.14 -0.21
C ASN A 120 -3.55 -30.32 0.14
N LEU A 121 -2.92 -30.61 1.29
CA LEU A 121 -1.66 -29.98 1.65
C LEU A 121 -0.56 -30.34 0.65
N LEU A 122 -0.51 -31.59 0.19
CA LEU A 122 0.42 -32.00 -0.86
C LEU A 122 0.15 -31.29 -2.20
N ILE A 123 -1.12 -31.20 -2.63
CA ILE A 123 -1.49 -30.46 -3.85
C ILE A 123 -1.12 -28.98 -3.72
N THR A 124 -1.37 -28.36 -2.56
CA THR A 124 -0.98 -26.98 -2.28
C THR A 124 0.56 -26.81 -2.27
N LEU A 125 1.31 -27.78 -1.79
CA LEU A 125 2.78 -27.78 -1.87
C LEU A 125 3.26 -27.88 -3.33
N VAL A 126 2.62 -28.72 -4.15
CA VAL A 126 2.88 -28.79 -5.60
C VAL A 126 2.61 -27.43 -6.25
N ALA A 127 1.51 -26.77 -5.91
CA ALA A 127 1.22 -25.41 -6.37
C ALA A 127 2.31 -24.41 -5.97
N LEU A 128 2.72 -24.40 -4.71
CA LEU A 128 3.78 -23.52 -4.20
C LEU A 128 5.10 -23.71 -4.94
N CYS A 129 5.51 -24.97 -5.17
CA CYS A 129 6.73 -25.31 -5.90
C CYS A 129 6.66 -24.90 -7.37
N GLY A 130 5.53 -25.15 -8.04
CA GLY A 130 5.33 -24.79 -9.44
C GLY A 130 5.30 -23.28 -9.65
N PHE A 131 4.52 -22.54 -8.86
CA PHE A 131 4.49 -21.08 -8.94
C PHE A 131 5.83 -20.46 -8.53
N ALA A 132 6.56 -21.02 -7.55
CA ALA A 132 7.88 -20.53 -7.20
C ALA A 132 8.85 -20.61 -8.40
N PHE A 133 8.80 -21.71 -9.15
CA PHE A 133 9.60 -21.88 -10.36
C PHE A 133 9.17 -20.92 -11.48
N ILE A 134 7.86 -20.75 -11.72
CA ILE A 134 7.32 -19.79 -12.71
C ILE A 134 7.80 -18.36 -12.39
N PHE A 135 7.56 -17.90 -11.16
CA PHE A 135 7.91 -16.54 -10.75
C PHE A 135 9.43 -16.31 -10.71
N THR A 136 10.22 -17.33 -10.39
CA THR A 136 11.69 -17.26 -10.51
C THR A 136 12.12 -17.05 -11.96
N ASN A 137 11.60 -17.84 -12.90
CA ASN A 137 11.87 -17.66 -14.33
C ASN A 137 11.43 -16.29 -14.83
N PHE A 138 10.25 -15.84 -14.41
CA PHE A 138 9.72 -14.53 -14.75
C PHE A 138 10.61 -13.39 -14.23
N GLY A 139 11.08 -13.47 -12.98
CA GLY A 139 12.03 -12.52 -12.41
C GLY A 139 13.36 -12.48 -13.19
N ILE A 140 13.91 -13.65 -13.56
CA ILE A 140 15.12 -13.71 -14.40
C ILE A 140 14.84 -13.09 -15.78
N PHE A 141 13.71 -13.40 -16.40
CA PHE A 141 13.29 -12.81 -17.68
C PHE A 141 13.24 -11.29 -17.62
N LEU A 142 12.55 -10.72 -16.63
CA LEU A 142 12.50 -9.28 -16.43
C LEU A 142 13.89 -8.68 -16.20
N GLY A 143 14.75 -9.35 -15.42
CA GLY A 143 16.14 -8.93 -15.24
C GLY A 143 16.94 -8.89 -16.55
N GLN A 144 16.68 -9.82 -17.47
CA GLN A 144 17.27 -9.84 -18.82
C GLN A 144 16.70 -8.76 -19.74
N VAL A 145 15.41 -8.43 -19.61
CA VAL A 145 14.82 -7.29 -20.33
C VAL A 145 15.51 -6.00 -19.89
N ILE A 146 15.65 -5.80 -18.57
CA ILE A 146 16.29 -4.62 -17.99
C ILE A 146 17.75 -4.50 -18.43
N SER A 147 18.49 -5.61 -18.46
CA SER A 147 19.91 -5.60 -18.86
C SER A 147 20.13 -5.12 -20.31
N LYS A 148 19.12 -5.32 -21.17
CA LYS A 148 19.11 -4.95 -22.60
C LYS A 148 18.46 -3.61 -22.89
N LEU A 149 17.90 -2.92 -21.90
CA LEU A 149 17.30 -1.61 -22.12
C LEU A 149 18.34 -0.62 -22.64
N ARG A 150 18.03 0.04 -23.75
CA ARG A 150 18.82 1.16 -24.26
C ARG A 150 18.54 2.37 -23.39
N VAL A 151 19.60 2.96 -22.87
CA VAL A 151 19.50 4.16 -22.06
C VAL A 151 20.16 5.33 -22.78
N SER A 152 19.45 6.43 -22.88
CA SER A 152 19.96 7.69 -23.43
C SER A 152 19.52 8.81 -22.49
N GLN A 153 20.40 9.76 -22.18
CA GLN A 153 20.01 10.89 -21.35
C GLN A 153 19.05 11.77 -22.15
N PHE A 154 17.96 12.20 -21.51
CA PHE A 154 16.99 13.11 -22.10
C PHE A 154 16.72 14.27 -21.15
N TYR A 155 17.01 15.48 -21.63
CA TYR A 155 16.80 16.71 -20.89
C TYR A 155 15.55 17.40 -21.45
N ILE A 156 14.57 17.60 -20.59
CA ILE A 156 13.32 18.33 -20.89
C ILE A 156 13.20 19.49 -19.91
N ASN A 157 12.68 20.62 -20.40
CA ASN A 157 12.45 21.79 -19.55
C ASN A 157 11.42 21.43 -18.46
N TYR A 158 11.82 21.68 -17.21
CA TYR A 158 11.01 21.40 -16.03
C TYR A 158 9.64 22.08 -16.07
N TRP A 159 9.59 23.35 -16.50
CA TRP A 159 8.37 24.14 -16.51
C TRP A 159 7.36 23.67 -17.58
N TYR A 160 7.84 23.12 -18.70
CA TYR A 160 6.94 22.51 -19.70
C TYR A 160 6.22 21.29 -19.12
N ILE A 161 6.88 20.51 -18.26
CA ILE A 161 6.23 19.39 -17.57
C ILE A 161 5.21 19.90 -16.54
N VAL A 162 5.57 20.91 -15.74
CA VAL A 162 4.66 21.50 -14.73
C VAL A 162 3.39 22.02 -15.38
N ILE A 163 3.52 22.84 -16.43
CA ILE A 163 2.39 23.41 -17.18
C ILE A 163 1.58 22.29 -17.84
N GLY A 164 2.25 21.32 -18.48
CA GLY A 164 1.59 20.19 -19.12
C GLY A 164 0.74 19.37 -18.14
N LEU A 165 1.28 19.03 -16.97
CA LEU A 165 0.53 18.32 -15.92
C LEU A 165 -0.66 19.15 -15.42
N GLY A 166 -0.43 20.42 -15.08
CA GLY A 166 -1.48 21.32 -14.58
C GLY A 166 -2.64 21.49 -15.55
N LEU A 167 -2.36 21.77 -16.83
CA LEU A 167 -3.39 21.94 -17.85
C LEU A 167 -4.17 20.65 -18.10
N ILE A 168 -3.48 19.51 -18.24
CA ILE A 168 -4.12 18.22 -18.48
C ILE A 168 -5.01 17.82 -17.30
N TRP A 169 -4.58 18.07 -16.06
CA TRP A 169 -5.41 17.80 -14.89
C TRP A 169 -6.64 18.70 -14.84
N ILE A 170 -6.48 20.01 -15.00
CA ILE A 170 -7.59 20.97 -14.99
C ILE A 170 -8.65 20.57 -16.03
N ILE A 171 -8.25 20.23 -17.26
CA ILE A 171 -9.19 19.79 -18.31
C ILE A 171 -9.98 18.54 -17.89
N GLN A 172 -9.39 17.62 -17.12
CA GLN A 172 -10.06 16.39 -16.70
C GLN A 172 -11.00 16.60 -15.51
N ILE A 173 -10.61 17.45 -14.55
CA ILE A 173 -11.32 17.62 -13.27
C ILE A 173 -12.21 18.87 -13.23
N PHE A 174 -12.20 19.71 -14.26
CA PHE A 174 -13.06 20.91 -14.33
C PHE A 174 -14.53 20.65 -13.99
N PRO A 175 -15.14 19.48 -14.34
CA PRO A 175 -16.55 19.24 -14.02
C PRO A 175 -16.81 18.99 -12.52
N LEU A 176 -15.73 18.82 -11.73
CA LEU A 176 -15.76 18.56 -10.30
C LEU A 176 -15.41 19.81 -9.46
N PHE A 177 -15.22 20.97 -10.10
CA PHE A 177 -15.01 22.23 -9.38
C PHE A 177 -16.28 22.65 -8.60
N PRO A 178 -16.11 23.24 -7.40
CA PRO A 178 -14.86 23.76 -6.82
C PRO A 178 -13.96 22.71 -6.13
N GLY A 179 -14.42 21.47 -5.97
CA GLY A 179 -13.65 20.39 -5.35
C GLY A 179 -14.54 19.30 -4.75
N MET A 180 -13.96 18.12 -4.53
CA MET A 180 -14.65 16.96 -3.98
C MET A 180 -14.15 16.67 -2.57
N VAL A 181 -14.88 17.15 -1.56
CA VAL A 181 -14.54 16.90 -0.15
C VAL A 181 -14.87 15.48 0.24
N SER A 182 -13.89 14.73 0.76
CA SER A 182 -14.11 13.37 1.24
C SER A 182 -14.78 13.32 2.61
N TRP A 183 -15.23 12.14 3.03
CA TRP A 183 -15.76 11.93 4.39
C TRP A 183 -14.78 12.43 5.46
N ASP A 184 -13.51 12.03 5.33
CA ASP A 184 -12.41 12.48 6.18
C ASP A 184 -12.22 14.00 6.07
N GLY A 185 -12.31 14.57 4.86
CA GLY A 185 -12.23 16.01 4.64
C GLY A 185 -13.32 16.80 5.37
N TYR A 186 -14.58 16.37 5.30
CA TYR A 186 -15.67 17.00 6.05
C TYR A 186 -15.44 16.91 7.56
N ARG A 187 -14.97 15.74 8.04
CA ARG A 187 -14.59 15.59 9.45
C ARG A 187 -13.54 16.62 9.86
N GLN A 188 -12.50 16.83 9.05
CA GLN A 188 -11.46 17.83 9.32
C GLN A 188 -12.04 19.24 9.40
N PHE A 189 -12.96 19.62 8.51
CA PHE A 189 -13.61 20.93 8.59
C PHE A 189 -14.42 21.13 9.87
N LEU A 190 -15.21 20.14 10.27
CA LEU A 190 -16.01 20.21 11.50
C LEU A 190 -15.13 20.37 12.74
N GLU A 191 -14.00 19.67 12.78
CA GLU A 191 -13.02 19.77 13.87
C GLU A 191 -12.28 21.12 13.87
N PHE A 192 -11.93 21.65 12.69
CA PHE A 192 -11.28 22.96 12.56
C PHE A 192 -12.20 24.11 13.00
N PHE A 193 -13.47 24.08 12.56
CA PHE A 193 -14.44 25.13 12.86
C PHE A 193 -15.18 24.93 14.19
N HIS A 194 -14.88 23.87 14.94
CA HIS A 194 -15.59 23.51 16.17
C HIS A 194 -17.12 23.48 15.96
N THR A 195 -17.56 22.86 14.87
CA THR A 195 -18.98 22.90 14.47
C THR A 195 -19.86 22.23 15.51
N HIS A 196 -20.95 22.92 15.89
CA HIS A 196 -21.98 22.39 16.77
C HIS A 196 -23.13 21.78 15.94
N VAL A 197 -23.48 20.53 16.23
CA VAL A 197 -24.61 19.81 15.63
C VAL A 197 -25.76 19.80 16.62
N ALA A 198 -26.73 20.70 16.40
CA ALA A 198 -27.85 20.94 17.33
C ALA A 198 -28.69 19.67 17.59
N GLU A 199 -28.96 18.88 16.55
CA GLU A 199 -29.76 17.63 16.66
C GLU A 199 -29.15 16.60 17.63
N LEU A 200 -27.83 16.66 17.83
CA LEU A 200 -27.10 15.75 18.71
C LEU A 200 -26.62 16.44 19.99
N ASP A 201 -26.79 17.76 20.09
CA ASP A 201 -26.20 18.62 21.12
C ASP A 201 -24.72 18.23 21.32
N PHE A 202 -23.96 18.34 20.24
CA PHE A 202 -22.56 17.89 20.18
C PHE A 202 -21.71 18.89 19.41
N THR A 203 -20.60 19.30 20.01
CA THR A 203 -19.60 20.15 19.36
C THR A 203 -18.37 19.34 19.01
N TYR A 204 -17.97 19.41 17.73
CA TYR A 204 -16.76 18.76 17.26
C TYR A 204 -15.53 19.40 17.91
N TYR A 205 -14.54 18.55 18.22
CA TYR A 205 -13.32 18.95 18.91
C TYR A 205 -12.08 18.46 18.15
N PRO A 206 -10.93 19.11 18.32
CA PRO A 206 -9.70 18.73 17.62
C PRO A 206 -9.28 17.30 17.95
N THR A 207 -9.07 16.50 16.91
CA THR A 207 -8.47 15.18 17.05
C THR A 207 -7.27 15.03 16.12
N ASN A 208 -6.35 14.14 16.48
CA ASN A 208 -5.26 13.70 15.63
C ASN A 208 -5.57 12.35 14.97
N HIS A 209 -6.86 11.98 14.84
CA HIS A 209 -7.27 10.80 14.09
C HIS A 209 -6.93 10.98 12.60
N HIS A 210 -7.41 12.08 12.02
CA HIS A 210 -6.74 12.69 10.88
C HIS A 210 -5.65 13.63 11.41
N PRO A 211 -4.44 13.66 10.82
CA PRO A 211 -3.36 14.48 11.36
C PRO A 211 -3.78 15.94 11.47
N TRP A 212 -3.70 16.48 12.67
CA TRP A 212 -4.20 17.82 13.00
C TRP A 212 -3.55 18.90 12.15
N PHE A 213 -2.28 18.74 11.79
CA PHE A 213 -1.58 19.66 10.89
C PHE A 213 -2.28 19.77 9.53
N SER A 214 -2.70 18.66 8.92
CA SER A 214 -3.44 18.69 7.66
C SER A 214 -4.80 19.35 7.81
N THR A 215 -5.46 19.18 8.97
CA THR A 215 -6.72 19.85 9.30
C THR A 215 -6.54 21.37 9.37
N LEU A 216 -5.48 21.84 10.04
CA LEU A 216 -5.15 23.26 10.11
C LEU A 216 -4.86 23.85 8.72
N VAL A 217 -4.11 23.13 7.87
CA VAL A 217 -3.80 23.59 6.51
C VAL A 217 -5.08 23.75 5.68
N PHE A 218 -5.96 22.75 5.67
CA PHE A 218 -7.19 22.82 4.89
C PHE A 218 -8.17 23.86 5.43
N GLY A 219 -8.40 23.90 6.74
CA GLY A 219 -9.26 24.90 7.35
C GLY A 219 -8.77 26.33 7.10
N SER A 220 -7.44 26.56 7.18
CA SER A 220 -6.86 27.88 6.92
C SER A 220 -6.98 28.29 5.45
N LEU A 221 -6.66 27.40 4.51
CA LEU A 221 -6.80 27.67 3.08
C LEU A 221 -8.26 27.94 2.72
N PHE A 222 -9.19 27.12 3.23
CA PHE A 222 -10.62 27.36 3.05
C PHE A 222 -11.02 28.72 3.60
N SER A 223 -10.65 29.06 4.84
CA SER A 223 -11.02 30.33 5.49
C SER A 223 -10.50 31.55 4.72
N ILE A 224 -9.30 31.46 4.14
CA ILE A 224 -8.74 32.52 3.29
C ILE A 224 -9.58 32.66 2.01
N GLY A 225 -9.87 31.55 1.32
CA GLY A 225 -10.65 31.59 0.09
C GLY A 225 -12.11 32.01 0.31
N GLU A 226 -12.73 31.55 1.39
CA GLU A 226 -14.08 31.95 1.80
C GLU A 226 -14.19 33.46 1.98
N LYS A 227 -13.21 34.08 2.65
CA LYS A 227 -13.15 35.55 2.80
C LYS A 227 -12.97 36.30 1.48
N ILE A 228 -12.38 35.68 0.46
CA ILE A 228 -12.13 36.31 -0.84
C ILE A 228 -13.39 36.27 -1.72
N ALA A 229 -14.02 35.09 -1.85
CA ALA A 229 -15.12 34.90 -2.80
C ALA A 229 -16.09 33.78 -2.40
N GLY A 230 -16.25 33.53 -1.10
CA GLY A 230 -17.23 32.59 -0.54
C GLY A 230 -16.75 31.12 -0.50
N PRO A 231 -17.58 30.22 0.08
CA PRO A 231 -17.20 28.84 0.35
C PRO A 231 -16.70 28.04 -0.86
N ASN A 232 -17.28 28.29 -2.04
CA ASN A 232 -16.82 27.71 -3.30
C ASN A 232 -15.35 28.02 -3.59
N PHE A 233 -14.94 29.29 -3.42
CA PHE A 233 -13.55 29.67 -3.65
C PHE A 233 -12.64 29.13 -2.53
N GLY A 234 -13.14 28.98 -1.30
CA GLY A 234 -12.47 28.27 -0.21
C GLY A 234 -12.07 26.85 -0.58
N LEU A 235 -13.01 26.05 -1.11
CA LEU A 235 -12.72 24.69 -1.58
C LEU A 235 -11.77 24.69 -2.78
N PHE A 236 -12.00 25.58 -3.75
CA PHE A 236 -11.17 25.68 -4.95
C PHE A 236 -9.73 26.06 -4.63
N LEU A 237 -9.49 26.94 -3.65
CA LEU A 237 -8.16 27.35 -3.24
C LEU A 237 -7.34 26.15 -2.70
N ILE A 238 -7.98 25.22 -1.98
CA ILE A 238 -7.31 23.98 -1.58
C ILE A 238 -6.92 23.16 -2.80
N VAL A 239 -7.86 22.92 -3.72
CA VAL A 239 -7.60 22.16 -4.96
C VAL A 239 -6.47 22.79 -5.79
N LEU A 240 -6.46 24.12 -5.90
CA LEU A 240 -5.41 24.86 -6.59
C LEU A 240 -4.03 24.63 -5.94
N VAL A 241 -3.94 24.69 -4.62
CA VAL A 241 -2.69 24.38 -3.89
C VAL A 241 -2.25 22.94 -4.11
N GLN A 242 -3.18 21.98 -4.11
CA GLN A 242 -2.88 20.57 -4.40
C GLN A 242 -2.28 20.40 -5.81
N ILE A 243 -2.92 20.99 -6.82
CA ILE A 243 -2.45 20.95 -8.22
C ILE A 243 -1.05 21.58 -8.36
N ILE A 244 -0.82 22.74 -7.77
CA ILE A 244 0.48 23.45 -7.86
C ILE A 244 1.58 22.61 -7.20
N ILE A 245 1.38 22.17 -5.95
CA ILE A 245 2.41 21.41 -5.22
C ILE A 245 2.70 20.08 -5.93
N SER A 246 1.67 19.32 -6.31
CA SER A 246 1.82 18.03 -6.97
C SER A 246 2.49 18.14 -8.33
N SER A 247 2.12 19.12 -9.16
CA SER A 247 2.73 19.31 -10.49
C SER A 247 4.22 19.68 -10.37
N LEU A 248 4.58 20.54 -9.41
CA LEU A 248 5.97 20.88 -9.13
C LEU A 248 6.79 19.65 -8.72
N VAL A 249 6.24 18.76 -7.88
CA VAL A 249 6.94 17.55 -7.45
C VAL A 249 7.04 16.52 -8.58
N TYR A 250 5.91 16.16 -9.21
CA TYR A 250 5.89 15.10 -10.22
C TYR A 250 6.69 15.48 -11.47
N ALA A 251 6.77 16.77 -11.81
CA ALA A 251 7.67 17.26 -12.86
C ALA A 251 9.15 16.98 -12.55
N LYS A 252 9.59 17.06 -11.28
CA LYS A 252 10.97 16.70 -10.89
C LYS A 252 11.23 15.21 -11.07
N VAL A 253 10.23 14.36 -10.81
CA VAL A 253 10.32 12.92 -11.03
C VAL A 253 10.46 12.61 -12.51
N VAL A 254 9.56 13.14 -13.35
CA VAL A 254 9.60 12.93 -14.81
C VAL A 254 10.94 13.35 -15.40
N ARG A 255 11.45 14.52 -15.00
CA ARG A 255 12.76 15.01 -15.42
C ARG A 255 13.89 14.07 -14.98
N PHE A 256 13.90 13.65 -13.71
CA PHE A 256 14.90 12.72 -13.19
C PHE A 256 14.89 11.38 -13.96
N ILE A 257 13.71 10.85 -14.30
CA ILE A 257 13.58 9.64 -15.11
C ILE A 257 14.14 9.86 -16.53
N GLY A 258 13.91 11.03 -17.13
CA GLY A 258 14.52 11.40 -18.42
C GLY A 258 16.05 11.44 -18.37
N GLU A 259 16.61 12.00 -17.31
CA GLU A 259 18.06 12.07 -17.08
C GLU A 259 18.66 10.67 -16.84
N CYS A 260 17.95 9.79 -16.13
CA CYS A 260 18.45 8.46 -15.77
C CYS A 260 18.23 7.39 -16.85
N TRP A 261 17.07 7.39 -17.53
CA TRP A 261 16.60 6.30 -18.40
C TRP A 261 16.28 6.78 -19.82
N GLY A 262 15.82 8.01 -20.00
CA GLY A 262 15.65 8.65 -21.30
C GLY A 262 14.22 8.96 -21.70
N LYS A 263 14.06 9.46 -22.93
CA LYS A 263 12.82 10.09 -23.42
C LYS A 263 11.59 9.19 -23.28
N LYS A 264 11.66 7.93 -23.72
CA LYS A 264 10.52 7.00 -23.67
C LYS A 264 10.04 6.78 -22.23
N ALA A 265 10.96 6.59 -21.29
CA ALA A 265 10.64 6.40 -19.89
C ALA A 265 10.07 7.69 -19.25
N ALA A 266 10.63 8.85 -19.58
CA ALA A 266 10.09 10.14 -19.14
C ALA A 266 8.65 10.36 -19.65
N VAL A 267 8.37 10.03 -20.92
CA VAL A 267 7.02 10.12 -21.49
C VAL A 267 6.05 9.16 -20.78
N VAL A 268 6.44 7.91 -20.52
CA VAL A 268 5.60 6.97 -19.77
C VAL A 268 5.32 7.48 -18.35
N ALA A 269 6.33 8.01 -17.66
CA ALA A 269 6.15 8.61 -16.34
C ALA A 269 5.24 9.84 -16.39
N PHE A 270 5.38 10.69 -17.41
CA PHE A 270 4.49 11.83 -17.63
C PHE A 270 3.06 11.38 -17.85
N ILE A 271 2.81 10.38 -18.72
CA ILE A 271 1.48 9.83 -18.97
C ILE A 271 0.87 9.26 -17.68
N PHE A 272 1.66 8.55 -16.88
CA PHE A 272 1.21 8.06 -15.58
C PHE A 272 0.74 9.20 -14.66
N TYR A 273 1.56 10.24 -14.47
CA TYR A 273 1.18 11.38 -13.63
C TYR A 273 0.09 12.26 -14.24
N ALA A 274 -0.01 12.34 -15.57
CA ALA A 274 -1.06 13.06 -16.28
C ALA A 274 -2.40 12.29 -16.33
N SER A 275 -2.38 11.00 -16.00
CA SER A 275 -3.53 10.12 -16.14
C SER A 275 -4.72 10.55 -15.28
N PRO A 276 -5.95 10.12 -15.65
CA PRO A 276 -7.15 10.36 -14.84
C PRO A 276 -7.01 9.84 -13.41
N PHE A 277 -6.25 8.76 -13.24
CA PHE A 277 -6.00 8.19 -11.92
C PHE A 277 -5.36 9.22 -10.99
N VAL A 278 -4.36 9.97 -11.46
CA VAL A 278 -3.69 10.99 -10.65
C VAL A 278 -4.46 12.30 -10.62
N ALA A 279 -5.06 12.70 -11.74
CA ALA A 279 -5.83 13.94 -11.86
C ALA A 279 -6.97 14.01 -10.84
N PHE A 280 -7.75 12.94 -10.70
CA PHE A 280 -8.92 12.91 -9.82
C PHE A 280 -8.57 12.92 -8.33
N TRP A 281 -7.37 12.45 -7.96
CA TRP A 281 -6.87 12.68 -6.61
C TRP A 281 -6.58 14.17 -6.37
N GLN A 282 -6.19 14.96 -7.38
CA GLN A 282 -5.89 16.39 -7.18
C GLN A 282 -7.13 17.25 -6.89
N VAL A 283 -8.32 16.83 -7.34
CA VAL A 283 -9.59 17.54 -7.04
C VAL A 283 -10.25 17.04 -5.74
N THR A 284 -9.79 15.91 -5.21
CA THR A 284 -10.29 15.36 -3.95
C THR A 284 -9.65 16.12 -2.79
N ILE A 285 -10.47 16.74 -1.94
CA ILE A 285 -10.03 17.46 -0.75
C ILE A 285 -9.96 16.47 0.40
N GLU A 286 -8.73 16.00 0.65
CA GLU A 286 -8.36 15.09 1.72
C GLU A 286 -6.84 15.24 1.96
N LYS A 287 -6.31 14.79 3.11
CA LYS A 287 -4.86 14.70 3.39
C LYS A 287 -4.03 13.96 2.32
N THR A 288 -4.64 13.06 1.54
CA THR A 288 -3.97 12.11 0.65
C THR A 288 -3.14 12.75 -0.50
N PRO A 289 -3.64 13.70 -1.31
CA PRO A 289 -2.90 14.21 -2.48
C PRO A 289 -1.58 14.91 -2.09
N LEU A 290 -1.61 15.79 -1.09
CA LEU A 290 -0.42 16.45 -0.58
C LEU A 290 0.55 15.46 0.09
N PHE A 291 0.01 14.49 0.84
CA PHE A 291 0.83 13.40 1.39
C PHE A 291 1.58 12.63 0.28
N LEU A 292 0.92 12.32 -0.84
CA LEU A 292 1.54 11.63 -1.98
C LEU A 292 2.61 12.49 -2.65
N ALA A 293 2.39 13.80 -2.80
CA ALA A 293 3.39 14.73 -3.31
C ALA A 293 4.63 14.76 -2.40
N PHE A 294 4.47 14.96 -1.08
CA PHE A 294 5.60 14.99 -0.16
C PHE A 294 6.32 13.65 -0.06
N THR A 295 5.59 12.53 -0.07
CA THR A 295 6.17 11.19 -0.12
C THR A 295 7.02 11.00 -1.38
N THR A 296 6.49 11.41 -2.54
CA THR A 296 7.21 11.28 -3.82
C THR A 296 8.48 12.14 -3.85
N MET A 297 8.42 13.36 -3.29
CA MET A 297 9.59 14.22 -3.15
C MET A 297 10.64 13.61 -2.20
N PHE A 298 10.21 13.05 -1.06
CA PHE A 298 11.08 12.37 -0.11
C PHE A 298 11.82 11.20 -0.77
N VAL A 299 11.08 10.33 -1.47
CA VAL A 299 11.64 9.17 -2.18
C VAL A 299 12.56 9.61 -3.32
N LEU A 300 12.24 10.67 -4.06
CA LEU A 300 13.11 11.23 -5.09
C LEU A 300 14.44 11.72 -4.51
N CYS A 301 14.40 12.48 -3.42
CA CYS A 301 15.61 12.96 -2.73
C CYS A 301 16.44 11.78 -2.20
N TYR A 302 15.78 10.80 -1.58
CA TYR A 302 16.42 9.58 -1.10
C TYR A 302 17.12 8.83 -2.24
N ALA A 303 16.42 8.62 -3.36
CA ALA A 303 16.95 7.94 -4.55
C ALA A 303 18.17 8.69 -5.11
N LYS A 304 18.10 10.01 -5.23
CA LYS A 304 19.22 10.84 -5.70
C LYS A 304 20.46 10.71 -4.81
N ILE A 305 20.28 10.72 -3.49
CA ILE A 305 21.40 10.55 -2.54
C ILE A 305 21.98 9.13 -2.62
N LEU A 306 21.11 8.12 -2.73
CA LEU A 306 21.52 6.72 -2.77
C LEU A 306 22.33 6.40 -4.04
N VAL A 307 21.88 6.93 -5.17
CA VAL A 307 22.42 6.63 -6.51
C VAL A 307 23.57 7.59 -6.89
N ALA A 308 23.85 8.61 -6.08
CA ALA A 308 24.99 9.48 -6.30
C ALA A 308 26.32 8.71 -6.23
N ASN A 309 27.27 9.12 -7.08
CA ASN A 309 28.64 8.63 -7.01
C ASN A 309 29.32 9.19 -5.74
N LEU A 310 30.15 8.37 -5.08
CA LEU A 310 30.85 8.74 -3.84
C LEU A 310 31.75 9.98 -3.99
N LYS A 311 32.21 10.25 -5.22
CA LYS A 311 33.04 11.42 -5.55
C LYS A 311 32.23 12.69 -5.84
N THR A 312 30.92 12.58 -6.00
CA THR A 312 30.06 13.70 -6.33
C THR A 312 29.53 14.33 -5.05
N GLU A 313 29.93 15.58 -4.79
CA GLU A 313 29.31 16.35 -3.73
C GLU A 313 27.87 16.69 -4.10
N LEU A 314 26.96 16.39 -3.18
CA LEU A 314 25.54 16.67 -3.36
C LEU A 314 25.19 18.04 -2.78
N PRO A 315 24.36 18.83 -3.48
CA PRO A 315 24.03 20.17 -3.03
C PRO A 315 23.19 20.14 -1.76
N MET A 316 23.43 21.08 -0.84
CA MET A 316 22.73 21.16 0.46
C MET A 316 21.20 21.18 0.30
N ILE A 317 20.68 21.82 -0.75
CA ILE A 317 19.25 21.90 -1.04
C ILE A 317 18.60 20.52 -1.17
N LEU A 318 19.34 19.48 -1.58
CA LEU A 318 18.82 18.12 -1.68
C LEU A 318 18.50 17.53 -0.30
N TYR A 319 19.38 17.76 0.68
CA TYR A 319 19.17 17.34 2.06
C TYR A 319 18.05 18.15 2.73
N VAL A 320 18.00 19.46 2.49
CA VAL A 320 16.88 20.30 2.98
C VAL A 320 15.56 19.80 2.41
N GLN A 321 15.49 19.53 1.11
CA GLN A 321 14.29 18.98 0.47
C GLN A 321 13.92 17.60 1.04
N LEU A 322 14.90 16.73 1.32
CA LEU A 322 14.66 15.44 1.97
C LEU A 322 14.01 15.62 3.35
N ILE A 323 14.59 16.47 4.20
CA ILE A 323 14.09 16.65 5.58
C ILE A 323 12.74 17.35 5.60
N VAL A 324 12.57 18.43 4.81
CA VAL A 324 11.29 19.16 4.74
C VAL A 324 10.17 18.26 4.18
N SER A 325 10.43 17.51 3.10
CA SER A 325 9.43 16.57 2.59
C SER A 325 9.13 15.44 3.57
N GLY A 326 10.12 14.92 4.31
CA GLY A 326 9.90 13.93 5.37
C GLY A 326 9.05 14.47 6.53
N ILE A 327 9.30 15.71 6.96
CA ILE A 327 8.47 16.38 7.98
C ILE A 327 7.03 16.53 7.46
N LEU A 328 6.84 17.11 6.28
CA LEU A 328 5.51 17.33 5.71
C LEU A 328 4.76 16.03 5.47
N MET A 329 5.43 15.00 4.95
CA MET A 329 4.90 13.64 4.83
C MET A 329 4.37 13.12 6.16
N SER A 330 5.14 13.30 7.25
CA SER A 330 4.78 12.83 8.59
C SER A 330 3.65 13.64 9.24
N LEU A 331 3.55 14.94 8.92
CA LEU A 331 2.51 15.83 9.41
C LEU A 331 1.18 15.65 8.68
N PHE A 332 1.20 15.17 7.42
CA PHE A 332 -0.01 14.83 6.66
C PHE A 332 -0.50 13.38 6.87
N ARG A 333 0.38 12.46 7.31
CA ARG A 333 0.00 11.09 7.70
C ARG A 333 0.89 10.56 8.82
N ASN A 334 0.26 10.18 9.94
CA ASN A 334 0.97 9.77 11.17
C ASN A 334 1.90 8.56 10.95
N ASP A 335 1.50 7.61 10.08
CA ASP A 335 2.28 6.43 9.71
C ASP A 335 3.51 6.76 8.85
N GLY A 336 3.50 7.91 8.17
CA GLY A 336 4.64 8.40 7.40
C GLY A 336 5.89 8.65 8.25
N SER A 337 5.72 8.98 9.53
CA SER A 337 6.84 9.23 10.45
C SER A 337 7.75 8.02 10.63
N TYR A 338 7.17 6.81 10.76
CA TYR A 338 7.94 5.57 10.90
C TYR A 338 8.77 5.29 9.65
N VAL A 339 8.20 5.53 8.46
CA VAL A 339 8.91 5.38 7.18
C VAL A 339 10.09 6.35 7.11
N VAL A 340 9.90 7.61 7.49
CA VAL A 340 10.96 8.63 7.43
C VAL A 340 12.08 8.31 8.41
N ILE A 341 11.78 7.98 9.68
CA ILE A 341 12.79 7.67 10.69
C ILE A 341 13.66 6.50 10.24
N LEU A 342 13.04 5.39 9.84
CA LEU A 342 13.78 4.20 9.42
C LEU A 342 14.57 4.45 8.13
N SER A 343 13.99 5.20 7.18
CA SER A 343 14.69 5.56 5.94
C SER A 343 15.91 6.42 6.20
N LEU A 344 15.79 7.50 6.99
CA LEU A 344 16.91 8.39 7.33
C LEU A 344 18.01 7.64 8.10
N PHE A 345 17.63 6.79 9.05
CA PHE A 345 18.57 5.99 9.81
C PHE A 345 19.35 5.01 8.92
N VAL A 346 18.67 4.31 8.01
CA VAL A 346 19.34 3.43 7.03
C VAL A 346 20.25 4.24 6.11
N LEU A 347 19.76 5.37 5.57
CA LEU A 347 20.56 6.21 4.69
C LEU A 347 21.82 6.74 5.38
N LEU A 348 21.71 7.09 6.67
CA LEU A 348 22.84 7.48 7.52
C LEU A 348 23.88 6.37 7.60
N ILE A 349 23.48 5.16 7.99
CA ILE A 349 24.37 3.99 8.10
C ILE A 349 25.07 3.73 6.75
N VAL A 350 24.31 3.78 5.66
CA VAL A 350 24.84 3.51 4.32
C VAL A 350 25.91 4.52 3.92
N GLN A 351 25.66 5.81 4.15
CA GLN A 351 26.61 6.85 3.82
C GLN A 351 27.88 6.74 4.68
N ILE A 352 27.75 6.36 5.96
CA ILE A 352 28.90 6.07 6.84
C ILE A 352 29.73 4.91 6.27
N VAL A 353 29.09 3.78 5.94
CA VAL A 353 29.76 2.57 5.45
C VAL A 353 30.40 2.81 4.08
N ARG A 354 29.71 3.51 3.17
CA ARG A 354 30.19 3.76 1.79
C ARG A 354 31.28 4.83 1.72
N ASN A 355 31.10 5.97 2.40
CA ASN A 355 32.03 7.09 2.30
C ASN A 355 33.17 7.02 3.32
N LYS A 356 33.07 6.14 4.33
CA LYS A 356 33.97 6.09 5.50
C LYS A 356 34.12 7.45 6.20
N ARG A 357 33.12 8.32 6.08
CA ARG A 357 33.06 9.67 6.64
C ARG A 357 31.70 9.90 7.28
N MET A 358 31.65 10.74 8.31
CA MET A 358 30.40 11.12 8.96
C MET A 358 29.58 12.06 8.07
N PRO A 359 28.37 11.67 7.62
CA PRO A 359 27.52 12.52 6.78
C PRO A 359 26.79 13.56 7.65
N ARG A 360 27.50 14.64 8.02
CA ARG A 360 27.00 15.67 8.95
C ARG A 360 25.61 16.20 8.58
N GLN A 361 25.33 16.38 7.28
CA GLN A 361 24.03 16.84 6.78
C GLN A 361 22.88 15.89 7.17
N LEU A 362 23.09 14.57 7.12
CA LEU A 362 22.10 13.58 7.51
C LEU A 362 21.93 13.48 9.02
N ILE A 363 23.01 13.64 9.79
CA ILE A 363 22.95 13.66 11.26
C ILE A 363 22.13 14.86 11.73
N ILE A 364 22.47 16.06 11.23
CA ILE A 364 21.72 17.28 11.53
C ILE A 364 20.28 17.14 11.04
N GLY A 365 20.07 16.65 9.82
CA GLY A 365 18.73 16.45 9.28
C GLY A 365 17.86 15.49 10.10
N LEU A 366 18.43 14.37 10.55
CA LEU A 366 17.75 13.42 11.43
C LEU A 366 17.43 14.05 12.79
N ALA A 367 18.36 14.80 13.38
CA ALA A 367 18.13 15.53 14.62
C ALA A 367 16.99 16.54 14.47
N VAL A 368 17.01 17.36 13.40
CA VAL A 368 15.92 18.32 13.10
C VAL A 368 14.59 17.60 12.95
N PHE A 369 14.54 16.51 12.17
CA PHE A 369 13.33 15.73 11.99
C PHE A 369 12.79 15.21 13.33
N LEU A 370 13.64 14.59 14.15
CA LEU A 370 13.25 14.05 15.46
C LEU A 370 12.79 15.16 16.42
N SER A 371 13.48 16.31 16.45
CA SER A 371 13.08 17.47 17.24
C SER A 371 11.70 17.98 16.84
N VAL A 372 11.42 18.11 15.54
CA VAL A 372 10.09 18.53 15.05
C VAL A 372 9.04 17.47 15.35
N TYR A 373 9.34 16.19 15.15
CA TYR A 373 8.40 15.09 15.42
C TYR A 373 8.01 15.02 16.91
N VAL A 374 9.00 15.11 17.81
CA VAL A 374 8.77 15.11 19.26
C VAL A 374 8.07 16.39 19.69
N GLY A 375 8.54 17.56 19.22
CA GLY A 375 7.91 18.85 19.51
C GLY A 375 6.44 18.89 19.09
N TRP A 376 6.11 18.40 17.90
CA TRP A 376 4.74 18.32 17.42
C TRP A 376 3.89 17.39 18.29
N ASN A 377 4.30 16.12 18.45
CA ASN A 377 3.47 15.10 19.08
C ASN A 377 3.40 15.17 20.61
N LYS A 378 4.46 15.67 21.27
CA LYS A 378 4.57 15.67 22.74
C LYS A 378 4.38 17.05 23.37
N VAL A 379 4.51 18.12 22.59
CA VAL A 379 4.38 19.50 23.10
C VAL A 379 3.21 20.22 22.44
N ALA A 380 3.22 20.36 21.10
CA ALA A 380 2.24 21.16 20.39
C ALA A 380 0.82 20.57 20.46
N LEU A 381 0.64 19.28 20.14
CA LEU A 381 -0.68 18.64 20.18
C LEU A 381 -1.33 18.69 21.58
N PRO A 382 -0.63 18.32 22.67
CA PRO A 382 -1.18 18.48 24.02
C PRO A 382 -1.48 19.93 24.40
N ALA A 383 -0.61 20.90 24.03
CA ALA A 383 -0.84 22.31 24.32
C ALA A 383 -2.08 22.88 23.62
N MET A 384 -2.44 22.31 22.46
CA MET A 384 -3.66 22.64 21.72
C MET A 384 -4.89 21.81 22.16
N ASN A 385 -4.78 20.97 23.19
CA ASN A 385 -5.82 20.04 23.65
C ASN A 385 -6.34 19.11 22.54
N VAL A 386 -5.46 18.68 21.63
CA VAL A 386 -5.82 17.79 20.52
C VAL A 386 -5.89 16.35 21.02
N VAL A 387 -7.06 15.73 20.85
CA VAL A 387 -7.32 14.35 21.24
C VAL A 387 -6.52 13.38 20.36
N SER A 388 -5.82 12.42 20.94
CA SER A 388 -5.08 11.41 20.18
C SER A 388 -5.96 10.59 19.21
N GLY A 389 -5.37 10.09 18.11
CA GLY A 389 -6.05 9.17 17.20
C GLY A 389 -6.49 7.86 17.87
N SER A 390 -7.53 7.24 17.33
CA SER A 390 -8.17 6.04 17.91
C SER A 390 -7.19 4.86 18.06
N THR A 391 -7.09 4.33 19.27
CA THR A 391 -6.27 3.13 19.56
C THR A 391 -6.76 1.90 18.79
N ALA A 392 -8.05 1.84 18.45
CA ALA A 392 -8.65 0.74 17.69
C ALA A 392 -7.99 0.55 16.31
N GLU A 393 -7.50 1.62 15.69
CA GLU A 393 -6.76 1.54 14.42
C GLU A 393 -5.44 0.77 14.57
N VAL A 394 -4.73 0.99 15.69
CA VAL A 394 -3.42 0.38 15.94
C VAL A 394 -3.54 -1.12 16.20
N ILE A 395 -4.62 -1.56 16.84
CA ILE A 395 -4.83 -2.97 17.22
C ILE A 395 -5.82 -3.71 16.31
N SER A 396 -6.15 -3.15 15.14
CA SER A 396 -7.13 -3.72 14.21
C SER A 396 -6.79 -5.16 13.78
N LEU A 397 -5.53 -5.44 13.44
CA LEU A 397 -5.08 -6.79 13.09
C LEU A 397 -5.20 -7.75 14.29
N PRO A 398 -4.69 -7.42 15.50
CA PRO A 398 -4.93 -8.21 16.69
C PRO A 398 -6.41 -8.49 16.99
N MET A 399 -7.28 -7.48 16.83
CA MET A 399 -8.71 -7.64 17.04
C MET A 399 -9.33 -8.63 16.07
N ARG A 400 -8.98 -8.56 14.77
CA ARG A 400 -9.45 -9.53 13.76
C ARG A 400 -9.01 -10.96 14.09
N GLN A 401 -7.72 -11.17 14.36
CA GLN A 401 -7.18 -12.51 14.62
C GLN A 401 -7.76 -13.12 15.89
N LEU A 402 -7.86 -12.35 16.98
CA LEU A 402 -8.42 -12.88 18.23
C LEU A 402 -9.93 -13.13 18.11
N SER A 403 -10.66 -12.30 17.36
CA SER A 403 -12.09 -12.52 17.06
C SER A 403 -12.30 -13.81 16.27
N ALA A 404 -11.45 -14.09 15.28
CA ALA A 404 -11.47 -15.36 14.55
C ALA A 404 -11.27 -16.57 15.49
N VAL A 405 -10.39 -16.48 16.49
CA VAL A 405 -10.23 -17.53 17.52
C VAL A 405 -11.48 -17.67 18.38
N VAL A 406 -12.10 -16.56 18.80
CA VAL A 406 -13.34 -16.61 19.60
C VAL A 406 -14.46 -17.33 18.84
N ILE A 407 -14.57 -17.09 17.53
CA ILE A 407 -15.60 -17.69 16.68
C ILE A 407 -15.31 -19.18 16.41
N ASN A 408 -14.06 -19.52 16.07
CA ASN A 408 -13.72 -20.85 15.54
C ASN A 408 -13.14 -21.82 16.57
N HIS A 409 -12.59 -21.30 17.68
CA HIS A 409 -11.95 -22.08 18.75
C HIS A 409 -12.33 -21.61 20.16
N PRO A 410 -13.64 -21.43 20.48
CA PRO A 410 -14.08 -20.94 21.79
C PRO A 410 -13.58 -21.82 22.95
N GLU A 411 -13.41 -23.12 22.73
CA GLU A 411 -12.91 -24.10 23.70
C GLU A 411 -11.48 -23.81 24.18
N SER A 412 -10.70 -23.08 23.37
CA SER A 412 -9.30 -22.77 23.68
C SER A 412 -9.12 -21.58 24.62
N LEU A 413 -10.21 -20.87 24.93
CA LEU A 413 -10.26 -19.67 25.73
C LEU A 413 -10.80 -19.98 27.14
N SER A 414 -10.01 -19.70 28.17
CA SER A 414 -10.48 -19.83 29.54
C SER A 414 -11.51 -18.75 29.89
N LYS A 415 -12.30 -18.96 30.96
CA LYS A 415 -13.20 -17.93 31.50
C LYS A 415 -12.49 -16.58 31.76
N LYS A 416 -11.24 -16.62 32.21
CA LYS A 416 -10.39 -15.44 32.43
C LYS A 416 -9.99 -14.75 31.10
N ASP A 417 -9.67 -15.53 30.08
CA ASP A 417 -9.37 -15.00 28.74
C ASP A 417 -10.61 -14.31 28.17
N LEU A 418 -11.78 -14.96 28.22
CA LEU A 418 -13.05 -14.39 27.77
C LEU A 418 -13.42 -13.11 28.52
N ALA A 419 -13.25 -13.07 29.85
CA ALA A 419 -13.48 -11.87 30.65
C ALA A 419 -12.49 -10.74 30.32
N THR A 420 -11.29 -11.06 29.83
CA THR A 420 -10.31 -10.08 29.37
C THR A 420 -10.69 -9.53 28.00
N ILE A 421 -11.09 -10.40 27.08
CA ILE A 421 -11.57 -10.05 25.74
C ILE A 421 -12.81 -9.15 25.84
N ASN A 422 -13.80 -9.52 26.67
CA ASN A 422 -15.07 -8.80 26.80
C ASN A 422 -14.94 -7.34 27.28
N LYS A 423 -13.79 -6.95 27.85
CA LYS A 423 -13.52 -5.55 28.26
C LYS A 423 -13.12 -4.65 27.08
N ILE A 424 -12.69 -5.23 25.97
CA ILE A 424 -12.15 -4.54 24.80
C ILE A 424 -12.95 -4.84 23.54
N THR A 425 -13.45 -6.06 23.39
CA THR A 425 -14.28 -6.51 22.28
C THR A 425 -15.38 -7.40 22.87
N PRO A 426 -16.59 -6.87 23.13
CA PRO A 426 -17.67 -7.62 23.77
C PRO A 426 -17.93 -8.94 23.05
N VAL A 427 -17.76 -10.06 23.75
CA VAL A 427 -17.69 -11.41 23.14
C VAL A 427 -18.97 -11.76 22.40
N LYS A 428 -20.12 -11.34 22.93
CA LYS A 428 -21.44 -11.58 22.33
C LYS A 428 -21.67 -10.80 21.03
N GLU A 429 -20.95 -9.70 20.84
CA GLU A 429 -21.11 -8.82 19.67
C GLU A 429 -20.14 -9.15 18.54
N ILE A 430 -19.06 -9.89 18.83
CA ILE A 430 -18.00 -10.24 17.88
C ILE A 430 -18.58 -10.83 16.59
N LYS A 431 -19.46 -11.83 16.69
CA LYS A 431 -20.01 -12.52 15.51
C LYS A 431 -20.74 -11.57 14.55
N ASN A 432 -21.46 -10.58 15.08
CA ASN A 432 -22.25 -9.65 14.28
C ASN A 432 -21.41 -8.54 13.63
N HIS A 433 -20.21 -8.31 14.14
CA HIS A 433 -19.31 -7.23 13.69
C HIS A 433 -18.06 -7.74 12.96
N PHE A 434 -17.81 -9.05 13.00
CA PHE A 434 -16.63 -9.64 12.39
C PHE A 434 -16.82 -9.82 10.88
N ASN A 435 -16.02 -9.09 10.12
CA ASN A 435 -15.81 -9.31 8.70
C ASN A 435 -14.30 -9.35 8.44
N VAL A 436 -13.80 -10.45 7.88
CA VAL A 436 -12.35 -10.62 7.65
C VAL A 436 -11.79 -9.56 6.70
N ASN A 437 -12.59 -9.13 5.71
CA ASN A 437 -12.21 -8.18 4.68
C ASN A 437 -12.41 -6.72 5.11
N ASN A 438 -13.17 -6.46 6.17
CA ASN A 438 -13.40 -5.12 6.68
C ASN A 438 -13.55 -5.12 8.21
N ALA A 439 -12.56 -4.56 8.90
CA ALA A 439 -12.50 -4.47 10.36
C ALA A 439 -13.23 -3.25 10.94
N ASP A 440 -13.85 -2.37 10.15
CA ASP A 440 -14.42 -1.11 10.64
C ASP A 440 -15.52 -1.35 11.68
N ASN A 441 -16.45 -2.27 11.40
CA ASN A 441 -17.48 -2.68 12.37
C ASN A 441 -16.89 -3.36 13.61
N LEU A 442 -15.79 -4.10 13.45
CA LEU A 442 -15.14 -4.76 14.58
C LEU A 442 -14.45 -3.74 15.50
N LYS A 443 -13.80 -2.73 14.90
CA LYS A 443 -13.09 -1.66 15.62
C LYS A 443 -14.03 -0.82 16.47
N SER A 444 -15.28 -0.61 16.05
CA SER A 444 -16.26 0.16 16.83
C SER A 444 -16.64 -0.51 18.15
N LEU A 445 -16.27 -1.77 18.37
CA LEU A 445 -16.42 -2.45 19.65
C LEU A 445 -15.37 -2.01 20.70
N TYR A 446 -14.29 -1.36 20.28
CA TYR A 446 -13.27 -0.85 21.19
C TYR A 446 -13.86 0.29 22.05
N PRO A 447 -13.61 0.34 23.37
CA PRO A 447 -14.27 1.30 24.28
C PRO A 447 -13.80 2.75 24.13
N VAL A 448 -12.95 3.05 23.15
CA VAL A 448 -12.44 4.40 22.88
C VAL A 448 -12.53 4.68 21.39
N ASP A 449 -13.18 5.78 21.02
CA ASP A 449 -13.06 6.27 19.66
C ASP A 449 -13.00 7.79 19.63
N SER A 450 -11.97 8.30 18.95
CA SER A 450 -11.87 9.72 18.63
C SER A 450 -12.49 10.05 17.27
N PHE A 451 -12.79 9.04 16.45
CA PHE A 451 -13.43 9.21 15.14
C PHE A 451 -14.87 8.71 15.19
N LEU A 452 -15.80 9.64 15.43
CA LEU A 452 -17.22 9.37 15.49
C LEU A 452 -17.78 9.35 14.05
N ARG A 453 -18.13 8.16 13.56
CA ARG A 453 -18.57 7.85 12.18
C ARG A 453 -20.08 7.97 12.02
N SER A 454 -20.83 8.14 13.09
CA SER A 454 -22.28 8.14 13.06
C SER A 454 -22.87 8.88 14.26
N SER A 455 -24.14 9.28 14.13
CA SER A 455 -24.95 9.77 15.25
C SER A 455 -25.03 8.78 16.40
N TYR A 456 -24.89 7.47 16.15
CA TYR A 456 -24.89 6.44 17.18
C TYR A 456 -23.65 6.55 18.08
N GLU A 457 -22.44 6.64 17.53
CA GLU A 457 -21.21 6.76 18.33
C GLU A 457 -21.19 8.07 19.12
N ILE A 458 -21.71 9.17 18.56
CA ILE A 458 -21.87 10.44 19.27
C ILE A 458 -22.77 10.25 20.51
N LYS A 459 -23.91 9.56 20.36
CA LYS A 459 -24.80 9.24 21.49
C LYS A 459 -24.11 8.35 22.53
N GLN A 460 -23.38 7.31 22.11
CA GLN A 460 -22.64 6.45 23.03
C GLN A 460 -21.54 7.19 23.80
N LEU A 461 -20.89 8.16 23.17
CA LEU A 461 -19.92 9.04 23.82
C LEU A 461 -20.59 9.91 24.90
N LYS A 462 -21.75 10.51 24.59
CA LYS A 462 -22.53 11.32 25.54
C LYS A 462 -23.04 10.51 26.73
N LEU A 463 -23.49 9.28 26.49
CA LEU A 463 -23.91 8.33 27.54
C LEU A 463 -22.72 7.80 28.36
N GLY A 464 -21.49 8.09 27.95
CA GLY A 464 -20.27 7.67 28.64
C GLY A 464 -19.89 6.20 28.42
N HIS A 465 -20.61 5.48 27.56
CA HIS A 465 -20.31 4.11 27.13
C HIS A 465 -19.06 4.06 26.24
N LEU A 466 -18.90 5.06 25.37
CA LEU A 466 -17.69 5.29 24.60
C LEU A 466 -16.86 6.38 25.29
N LYS A 467 -15.53 6.29 25.22
CA LYS A 467 -14.62 7.34 25.68
C LYS A 467 -13.92 7.99 24.50
N LYS A 468 -13.66 9.30 24.59
CA LYS A 468 -12.84 10.01 23.57
C LYS A 468 -11.36 9.64 23.64
N GLU A 469 -10.88 9.24 24.81
CA GLU A 469 -9.47 8.93 25.07
C GLU A 469 -9.30 7.71 25.97
N ALA A 470 -8.19 7.00 25.77
CA ALA A 470 -7.85 5.83 26.56
C ALA A 470 -7.36 6.22 27.97
N THR A 471 -8.15 5.88 28.98
CA THR A 471 -7.76 5.99 30.39
C THR A 471 -6.61 5.01 30.72
N PRO A 472 -5.83 5.23 31.81
CA PRO A 472 -4.83 4.26 32.26
C PRO A 472 -5.38 2.84 32.45
N LYS A 473 -6.63 2.73 32.91
CA LYS A 473 -7.36 1.46 33.03
C LYS A 473 -7.54 0.78 31.68
N ILE A 474 -8.01 1.51 30.66
CA ILE A 474 -8.21 0.97 29.30
C ILE A 474 -6.88 0.59 28.66
N LYS A 475 -5.82 1.39 28.84
CA LYS A 475 -4.46 1.04 28.36
C LYS A 475 -3.97 -0.28 28.97
N LYS A 476 -4.16 -0.47 30.27
CA LYS A 476 -3.83 -1.73 30.96
C LYS A 476 -4.67 -2.91 30.44
N GLN A 477 -5.98 -2.71 30.25
CA GLN A 477 -6.88 -3.73 29.69
C GLN A 477 -6.50 -4.11 28.25
N THR A 478 -6.07 -3.13 27.44
CA THR A 478 -5.58 -3.36 26.08
C THR A 478 -4.28 -4.17 26.08
N GLY A 479 -3.36 -3.87 27.00
CA GLY A 479 -2.16 -4.69 27.20
C GLY A 479 -2.49 -6.13 27.57
N GLN A 480 -3.44 -6.35 28.47
CA GLN A 480 -3.92 -7.70 28.83
C GLN A 480 -4.58 -8.42 27.66
N TYR A 481 -5.36 -7.70 26.84
CA TYR A 481 -5.94 -8.23 25.61
C TYR A 481 -4.87 -8.71 24.63
N LEU A 482 -3.81 -7.91 24.41
CA LEU A 482 -2.69 -8.28 23.55
C LEU A 482 -1.91 -9.48 24.09
N MET A 483 -1.84 -9.67 25.41
CA MET A 483 -1.27 -10.89 25.99
C MET A 483 -2.11 -12.13 25.67
N VAL A 484 -3.45 -12.02 25.71
CA VAL A 484 -4.35 -13.12 25.29
C VAL A 484 -4.20 -13.38 23.78
N TRP A 485 -4.14 -12.33 22.96
CA TRP A 485 -3.85 -12.45 21.53
C TRP A 485 -2.53 -13.19 21.28
N PHE A 486 -1.45 -12.86 21.99
CA PHE A 486 -0.16 -13.55 21.81
C PHE A 486 -0.23 -15.01 22.28
N LYS A 487 -0.90 -15.29 23.41
CA LYS A 487 -1.15 -16.65 23.90
C LYS A 487 -1.90 -17.49 22.86
N GLN A 488 -2.89 -16.91 22.18
CA GLN A 488 -3.69 -17.62 21.18
C GLN A 488 -2.97 -17.76 19.84
N LEU A 489 -2.05 -16.86 19.49
CA LEU A 489 -1.16 -17.03 18.33
C LEU A 489 -0.37 -18.35 18.42
N LEU A 490 0.17 -18.66 19.60
CA LEU A 490 0.96 -19.89 19.82
C LEU A 490 0.10 -21.16 19.78
N LYS A 491 -1.16 -21.08 20.19
CA LYS A 491 -2.10 -22.23 20.18
C LYS A 491 -2.70 -22.47 18.79
N HIS A 492 -3.02 -21.40 18.06
CA HIS A 492 -3.74 -21.45 16.79
C HIS A 492 -3.03 -20.68 15.67
N PRO A 493 -1.75 -21.00 15.36
CA PRO A 493 -0.99 -20.26 14.36
C PRO A 493 -1.65 -20.31 12.98
N LYS A 494 -2.32 -21.42 12.63
CA LYS A 494 -3.08 -21.55 11.38
C LYS A 494 -4.17 -20.48 11.28
N THR A 495 -4.97 -20.27 12.32
CA THR A 495 -6.06 -19.28 12.34
C THR A 495 -5.55 -17.87 12.14
N TYR A 496 -4.39 -17.53 12.72
CA TYR A 496 -3.77 -16.22 12.57
C TYR A 496 -3.26 -15.99 11.15
N VAL A 497 -2.57 -16.99 10.58
CA VAL A 497 -2.07 -16.95 9.20
C VAL A 497 -3.23 -16.85 8.21
N VAL A 498 -4.24 -17.71 8.34
CA VAL A 498 -5.42 -17.69 7.45
C VAL A 498 -6.16 -16.36 7.55
N THR A 499 -6.39 -15.84 8.77
CA THR A 499 -7.06 -14.55 8.96
C THR A 499 -6.26 -13.41 8.33
N PHE A 500 -4.93 -13.38 8.50
CA PHE A 500 -4.06 -12.37 7.88
C PHE A 500 -4.11 -12.42 6.36
N PHE A 501 -3.85 -13.60 5.77
CA PHE A 501 -3.86 -13.72 4.31
C PHE A 501 -5.23 -13.45 3.70
N ALA A 502 -6.33 -13.81 4.37
CA ALA A 502 -7.69 -13.49 3.91
C ALA A 502 -7.92 -11.97 3.95
N ALA A 503 -7.60 -11.34 5.09
CA ALA A 503 -7.70 -9.91 5.31
C ALA A 503 -6.87 -9.05 4.33
N ASP A 504 -5.79 -9.60 3.77
CA ASP A 504 -4.84 -8.87 2.94
C ASP A 504 -4.74 -9.44 1.50
N SER A 505 -5.65 -10.31 1.11
CA SER A 505 -5.59 -11.03 -0.18
C SER A 505 -5.43 -10.11 -1.39
N SER A 506 -6.14 -8.97 -1.43
CA SER A 506 -6.06 -8.01 -2.54
C SER A 506 -4.82 -7.10 -2.48
N PHE A 507 -4.16 -7.00 -1.31
CA PHE A 507 -2.87 -6.33 -1.19
C PHE A 507 -1.68 -7.23 -1.56
N LEU A 508 -1.88 -8.55 -1.52
CA LEU A 508 -0.82 -9.54 -1.73
C LEU A 508 -0.87 -10.21 -3.11
N ASN A 509 -2.03 -10.23 -3.79
CA ASN A 509 -2.20 -10.92 -5.06
C ASN A 509 -2.83 -10.03 -6.16
N PRO A 510 -2.11 -9.77 -7.27
CA PRO A 510 -2.52 -8.86 -8.34
C PRO A 510 -3.59 -9.43 -9.29
N VAL A 511 -4.11 -10.63 -9.00
CA VAL A 511 -5.26 -11.20 -9.72
C VAL A 511 -6.57 -10.97 -8.94
N LEU A 512 -6.47 -10.69 -7.64
CA LEU A 512 -7.62 -10.49 -6.77
C LEU A 512 -7.97 -8.99 -6.72
N ASP A 513 -9.08 -8.63 -7.35
CA ASP A 513 -9.62 -7.26 -7.34
C ASP A 513 -10.95 -7.27 -6.60
N SER A 514 -10.94 -6.81 -5.34
CA SER A 514 -12.14 -6.72 -4.52
C SER A 514 -13.04 -5.54 -4.90
N ASN A 515 -12.52 -4.54 -5.64
CA ASN A 515 -13.28 -3.35 -5.99
C ASN A 515 -12.89 -2.76 -7.36
N PRO A 516 -13.13 -3.50 -8.48
CA PRO A 516 -12.65 -3.10 -9.81
C PRO A 516 -13.22 -1.76 -10.29
N ASP A 517 -14.39 -1.35 -9.77
CA ASP A 517 -15.14 -0.18 -10.23
C ASP A 517 -14.91 1.10 -9.40
N SER A 518 -14.18 1.00 -8.29
CA SER A 518 -13.96 2.13 -7.38
C SER A 518 -12.52 2.10 -6.91
N ARG A 519 -11.61 2.66 -7.73
CA ARG A 519 -10.17 2.88 -7.43
C ARG A 519 -9.89 3.89 -6.31
N GLY A 520 -10.80 3.98 -5.34
CA GLY A 520 -10.84 4.99 -4.28
C GLY A 520 -11.10 6.42 -4.77
N ILE A 521 -11.42 6.61 -6.05
CA ILE A 521 -11.63 7.93 -6.66
C ILE A 521 -13.05 8.43 -6.39
N MET A 522 -13.15 9.69 -5.96
CA MET A 522 -14.42 10.37 -5.74
C MET A 522 -14.93 11.05 -7.01
N TYR A 523 -16.20 10.80 -7.32
CA TYR A 523 -16.91 11.40 -8.47
C TYR A 523 -18.12 12.24 -8.07
N GLY A 524 -18.50 12.23 -6.79
CA GLY A 524 -19.69 12.90 -6.28
C GLY A 524 -19.70 12.95 -4.75
N ASN A 525 -20.54 13.83 -4.21
CA ASN A 525 -20.77 14.00 -2.77
C ASN A 525 -22.19 13.59 -2.34
N GLU A 526 -22.86 12.71 -3.11
CA GLU A 526 -24.26 12.32 -2.86
C GLU A 526 -24.48 11.74 -1.47
N TYR A 527 -23.48 11.02 -0.94
CA TYR A 527 -23.53 10.48 0.42
C TYR A 527 -23.76 11.57 1.48
N MET A 528 -23.31 12.81 1.25
CA MET A 528 -23.49 13.91 2.19
C MET A 528 -24.95 14.31 2.38
N LYS A 529 -25.83 14.08 1.39
CA LYS A 529 -27.27 14.39 1.51
C LYS A 529 -27.94 13.67 2.68
N TYR A 530 -27.41 12.51 3.07
CA TYR A 530 -27.96 11.66 4.12
C TYR A 530 -27.15 11.69 5.43
N ASN A 531 -26.01 12.40 5.47
CA ASN A 531 -25.12 12.47 6.63
C ASN A 531 -25.14 13.87 7.25
N THR A 532 -26.28 14.30 7.78
CA THR A 532 -26.49 15.65 8.35
C THR A 532 -25.51 16.00 9.46
N PHE A 533 -25.13 15.02 10.29
CA PHE A 533 -24.12 15.20 11.35
C PHE A 533 -22.72 15.53 10.81
N LEU A 534 -22.45 15.35 9.51
CA LEU A 534 -21.19 15.71 8.85
C LEU A 534 -21.27 16.98 8.01
N GLN A 535 -22.40 17.68 7.99
CA GLN A 535 -22.57 18.87 7.18
C GLN A 535 -22.08 20.11 7.94
N PRO A 536 -20.97 20.76 7.53
CA PRO A 536 -20.58 22.05 8.08
C PRO A 536 -21.58 23.14 7.69
N SER A 537 -21.57 24.26 8.41
CA SER A 537 -22.53 25.38 8.21
C SER A 537 -22.53 25.94 6.79
N TRP A 538 -21.38 25.92 6.11
CA TRP A 538 -21.22 26.40 4.73
C TRP A 538 -21.63 25.36 3.67
N TYR A 539 -21.95 24.12 4.03
CA TYR A 539 -22.32 23.06 3.08
C TYR A 539 -23.48 23.46 2.14
N PRO A 540 -24.56 24.12 2.61
CA PRO A 540 -25.66 24.56 1.74
C PRO A 540 -25.26 25.62 0.70
N GLU A 541 -24.16 26.32 0.91
CA GLU A 541 -23.65 27.39 0.03
C GLU A 541 -22.77 26.85 -1.10
N ILE A 542 -22.51 25.54 -1.13
CA ILE A 542 -21.66 24.94 -2.16
C ILE A 542 -22.44 24.73 -3.45
N HIS A 543 -21.99 25.39 -4.50
CA HIS A 543 -22.56 25.29 -5.84
C HIS A 543 -21.56 24.67 -6.82
N TYR A 544 -21.83 23.46 -7.29
CA TYR A 544 -21.03 22.83 -8.33
C TYR A 544 -21.35 23.43 -9.69
N TRP A 545 -20.34 23.54 -10.56
CA TRP A 545 -20.52 24.07 -11.93
C TRP A 545 -21.42 23.18 -12.79
N PHE A 546 -21.51 21.89 -12.46
CA PHE A 546 -22.35 20.92 -13.15
C PHE A 546 -23.36 20.28 -12.20
N SER A 547 -24.55 20.01 -12.73
CA SER A 547 -25.60 19.29 -12.02
C SER A 547 -25.17 17.87 -11.63
N ASP A 548 -25.79 17.31 -10.59
CA ASP A 548 -25.60 15.90 -10.19
C ASP A 548 -25.83 14.94 -11.38
N ALA A 549 -26.86 15.24 -12.20
CA ALA A 549 -27.19 14.45 -13.38
C ALA A 549 -26.09 14.47 -14.45
N THR A 550 -25.31 15.55 -14.56
CA THR A 550 -24.16 15.63 -15.46
C THR A 550 -22.93 14.96 -14.83
N ARG A 551 -22.73 15.14 -13.52
CA ARG A 551 -21.57 14.58 -12.81
C ARG A 551 -21.52 13.05 -12.81
N LYS A 552 -22.67 12.38 -12.94
CA LYS A 552 -22.72 10.91 -13.09
C LYS A 552 -21.91 10.37 -14.27
N TYR A 553 -21.73 11.16 -15.34
CA TYR A 553 -20.95 10.79 -16.53
C TYR A 553 -19.44 10.98 -16.36
N ILE A 554 -18.99 11.66 -15.29
CA ILE A 554 -17.56 11.86 -14.97
C ILE A 554 -16.91 10.53 -14.55
N LYS A 555 -17.68 9.45 -14.35
CA LYS A 555 -17.18 8.10 -14.06
C LYS A 555 -16.45 7.43 -15.24
N TRP A 556 -16.30 8.10 -16.39
CA TRP A 556 -15.56 7.57 -17.55
C TRP A 556 -14.15 7.04 -17.25
N PRO A 557 -13.37 7.54 -16.27
CA PRO A 557 -12.08 6.95 -15.94
C PRO A 557 -12.18 5.50 -15.48
N ASN A 558 -13.31 5.10 -14.87
CA ASN A 558 -13.53 3.70 -14.49
C ASN A 558 -13.51 2.77 -15.71
N THR A 559 -13.96 3.23 -16.88
CA THR A 559 -13.84 2.47 -18.13
C THR A 559 -12.37 2.28 -18.56
N VAL A 560 -11.51 3.27 -18.30
CA VAL A 560 -10.07 3.13 -18.53
C VAL A 560 -9.45 2.20 -17.50
N PHE A 561 -9.85 2.30 -16.22
CA PHE A 561 -9.32 1.48 -15.13
C PHE A 561 -9.78 0.02 -15.16
N SER A 562 -10.84 -0.30 -15.92
CA SER A 562 -11.30 -1.66 -16.13
C SER A 562 -10.55 -2.40 -17.24
N LEU A 563 -9.79 -1.68 -18.09
CA LEU A 563 -8.95 -2.30 -19.12
C LEU A 563 -7.95 -3.27 -18.46
N PRO A 564 -7.80 -4.53 -18.92
CA PRO A 564 -7.09 -5.57 -18.19
C PRO A 564 -5.67 -5.20 -17.74
N ILE A 565 -4.89 -4.55 -18.61
CA ILE A 565 -3.51 -4.16 -18.29
C ILE A 565 -3.49 -3.01 -17.27
N ILE A 566 -4.37 -2.01 -17.44
CA ILE A 566 -4.44 -0.84 -16.55
C ILE A 566 -4.95 -1.28 -15.18
N ARG A 567 -6.01 -2.09 -15.15
CA ARG A 567 -6.54 -2.73 -13.96
C ARG A 567 -5.42 -3.38 -13.14
N THR A 568 -4.65 -4.28 -13.75
CA THR A 568 -3.56 -4.98 -13.06
C THR A 568 -2.48 -4.02 -12.54
N ILE A 569 -2.07 -3.02 -13.32
CA ILE A 569 -1.03 -2.05 -12.90
C ILE A 569 -1.50 -1.20 -11.70
N LEU A 570 -2.78 -0.85 -11.67
CA LEU A 570 -3.37 -0.04 -10.60
C LEU A 570 -3.72 -0.86 -9.35
N GLN A 571 -3.65 -2.20 -9.40
CA GLN A 571 -3.92 -3.02 -8.23
C GLN A 571 -2.86 -2.81 -7.14
N PRO A 572 -3.26 -2.80 -5.85
CA PRO A 572 -2.33 -2.62 -4.75
C PRO A 572 -1.19 -3.65 -4.74
N ALA A 573 -1.53 -4.92 -4.99
CA ALA A 573 -0.55 -6.00 -5.02
C ALA A 573 0.51 -5.85 -6.11
N PHE A 574 0.19 -5.21 -7.24
CA PHE A 574 1.16 -4.98 -8.30
C PHE A 574 2.32 -4.09 -7.83
N ALA A 575 2.02 -3.04 -7.06
CA ALA A 575 3.05 -2.19 -6.48
C ALA A 575 3.97 -2.98 -5.55
N LEU A 576 3.42 -3.82 -4.66
CA LEU A 576 4.20 -4.68 -3.78
C LEU A 576 5.08 -5.66 -4.57
N TRP A 577 4.54 -6.30 -5.60
CA TRP A 577 5.28 -7.25 -6.45
C TRP A 577 6.41 -6.55 -7.22
N ALA A 578 6.16 -5.37 -7.77
CA ALA A 578 7.18 -4.56 -8.43
C ALA A 578 8.31 -4.19 -7.47
N VAL A 579 7.98 -3.82 -6.23
CA VAL A 579 8.93 -3.51 -5.17
C VAL A 579 9.78 -4.72 -4.78
N LEU A 580 9.17 -5.89 -4.58
CA LEU A 580 9.89 -7.14 -4.28
C LEU A 580 10.81 -7.57 -5.42
N PHE A 581 10.33 -7.48 -6.66
CA PHE A 581 11.15 -7.77 -7.84
C PHE A 581 12.36 -6.85 -7.91
N SER A 582 12.16 -5.55 -7.69
CA SER A 582 13.22 -4.54 -7.73
C SER A 582 14.29 -4.79 -6.68
N PHE A 583 13.87 -5.20 -5.47
CA PHE A 583 14.78 -5.61 -4.41
C PHE A 583 15.60 -6.84 -4.81
N ALA A 584 14.94 -7.89 -5.32
CA ALA A 584 15.61 -9.09 -5.79
C ALA A 584 16.61 -8.81 -6.93
N TYR A 585 16.26 -7.92 -7.86
CA TYR A 585 17.14 -7.49 -8.95
C TYR A 585 18.39 -6.77 -8.42
N CYS A 586 18.22 -5.85 -7.47
CA CYS A 586 19.35 -5.13 -6.87
C CYS A 586 20.26 -6.08 -6.08
N LEU A 587 19.72 -7.05 -5.35
CA LEU A 587 20.49 -8.10 -4.67
C LEU A 587 21.25 -8.98 -5.67
N TYR A 588 20.62 -9.36 -6.78
CA TYR A 588 21.26 -10.10 -7.87
C TYR A 588 22.45 -9.34 -8.46
N LYS A 589 22.30 -8.02 -8.64
CA LYS A 589 23.36 -7.11 -9.07
C LYS A 589 24.32 -6.69 -7.96
N LYS A 590 24.12 -7.17 -6.73
CA LYS A 590 24.91 -6.82 -5.53
C LYS A 590 25.04 -5.30 -5.31
N SER A 591 23.99 -4.54 -5.64
CA SER A 591 24.00 -3.08 -5.53
C SER A 591 23.36 -2.61 -4.23
N TYR A 592 23.99 -1.64 -3.58
CA TYR A 592 23.43 -0.94 -2.41
C TYR A 592 22.15 -0.16 -2.74
N SER A 593 21.84 0.05 -4.02
CA SER A 593 20.56 0.62 -4.45
C SER A 593 19.36 -0.24 -4.02
N ALA A 594 19.56 -1.50 -3.62
CA ALA A 594 18.54 -2.32 -2.97
C ALA A 594 17.86 -1.61 -1.79
N LEU A 595 18.55 -0.66 -1.16
CA LEU A 595 18.05 0.08 0.00
C LEU A 595 16.97 1.13 -0.34
N ILE A 596 16.71 1.40 -1.63
CA ILE A 596 15.50 2.12 -2.04
C ILE A 596 14.22 1.38 -1.63
N PHE A 597 14.32 0.07 -1.40
CA PHE A 597 13.25 -0.74 -0.83
C PHE A 597 12.86 -0.29 0.58
N ILE A 598 13.72 0.39 1.34
CA ILE A 598 13.35 0.82 2.69
C ILE A 598 12.18 1.81 2.65
N PRO A 599 12.29 3.00 2.02
CA PRO A 599 11.14 3.90 1.96
C PRO A 599 9.97 3.31 1.18
N ILE A 600 10.20 2.75 -0.02
CA ILE A 600 9.09 2.31 -0.90
C ILE A 600 8.46 1.00 -0.42
N GLY A 601 9.27 0.07 0.10
CA GLY A 601 8.79 -1.21 0.62
C GLY A 601 8.05 -1.07 1.94
N LEU A 602 8.47 -0.16 2.83
CA LEU A 602 7.66 0.16 4.01
C LEU A 602 6.30 0.76 3.60
N LEU A 603 6.28 1.66 2.62
CA LEU A 603 5.02 2.21 2.07
C LEU A 603 4.13 1.13 1.44
N ALA A 604 4.71 0.02 0.95
CA ALA A 604 3.97 -1.11 0.40
C ALA A 604 3.55 -2.14 1.46
N VAL A 605 4.19 -2.18 2.63
CA VAL A 605 3.92 -3.16 3.69
C VAL A 605 3.00 -2.59 4.78
N VAL A 606 3.10 -1.30 5.11
CA VAL A 606 2.20 -0.64 6.08
C VAL A 606 0.71 -0.85 5.76
N PRO A 607 0.26 -0.82 4.48
CA PRO A 607 -1.12 -1.12 4.12
C PRO A 607 -1.62 -2.50 4.55
N LEU A 608 -0.73 -3.49 4.79
CA LEU A 608 -1.11 -4.81 5.31
C LEU A 608 -1.59 -4.77 6.77
N LEU A 609 -1.51 -3.60 7.42
CA LEU A 609 -2.09 -3.35 8.74
C LEU A 609 -3.44 -2.63 8.62
N SER A 610 -3.90 -2.33 7.40
CA SER A 610 -5.15 -1.63 7.11
C SER A 610 -6.37 -2.41 7.63
N PRO A 611 -7.43 -1.71 8.08
CA PRO A 611 -8.70 -2.34 8.43
C PRO A 611 -9.46 -2.92 7.24
N VAL A 612 -9.20 -2.47 6.01
CA VAL A 612 -9.96 -2.86 4.82
C VAL A 612 -9.06 -3.51 3.76
N ASN A 613 -9.43 -4.73 3.35
CA ASN A 613 -8.73 -5.50 2.32
C ASN A 613 -8.79 -4.77 0.97
N GLY A 614 -7.63 -4.62 0.32
CA GLY A 614 -7.56 -4.18 -1.08
C GLY A 614 -7.87 -2.72 -1.35
N MET A 615 -8.16 -1.91 -0.32
CA MET A 615 -8.51 -0.51 -0.54
C MET A 615 -7.30 0.28 -1.07
N GLU A 616 -7.37 0.71 -2.33
CA GLU A 616 -6.22 1.20 -3.09
C GLU A 616 -5.59 2.46 -2.50
N ARG A 617 -6.39 3.30 -1.83
CA ARG A 617 -5.92 4.55 -1.22
C ARG A 617 -4.74 4.36 -0.27
N TYR A 618 -4.65 3.19 0.39
CA TYR A 618 -3.54 2.89 1.30
C TYR A 618 -2.23 2.59 0.57
N MET A 619 -2.29 2.03 -0.65
CA MET A 619 -1.13 1.65 -1.47
C MET A 619 -0.68 2.75 -2.43
N LEU A 620 -1.46 3.83 -2.60
CA LEU A 620 -1.10 4.97 -3.45
C LEU A 620 0.32 5.49 -3.25
N PRO A 621 0.88 5.59 -2.02
CA PRO A 621 2.25 6.07 -1.85
C PRO A 621 3.30 5.20 -2.54
N ALA A 622 3.12 3.88 -2.51
CA ALA A 622 3.95 2.94 -3.24
C ALA A 622 3.71 3.05 -4.76
N ILE A 623 2.44 3.10 -5.20
CA ILE A 623 2.07 3.23 -6.62
C ILE A 623 2.67 4.51 -7.24
N TYR A 624 2.55 5.66 -6.58
CA TYR A 624 3.03 6.96 -7.06
C TYR A 624 4.56 7.04 -7.13
N THR A 625 5.27 6.17 -6.41
CA THR A 625 6.74 6.12 -6.41
C THR A 625 7.31 5.01 -7.30
N LEU A 626 6.47 4.17 -7.93
CA LEU A 626 6.91 3.15 -8.89
C LEU A 626 7.76 3.69 -10.05
N PRO A 627 7.44 4.84 -10.70
CA PRO A 627 8.28 5.38 -11.76
C PRO A 627 9.72 5.67 -11.30
N LEU A 628 9.89 6.10 -10.04
CA LEU A 628 11.22 6.34 -9.44
C LEU A 628 11.98 5.03 -9.21
N LEU A 629 11.30 4.01 -8.70
CA LEU A 629 11.87 2.70 -8.45
C LEU A 629 12.46 2.11 -9.74
N LEU A 630 11.71 2.20 -10.85
CA LEU A 630 12.18 1.70 -12.15
C LEU A 630 13.41 2.46 -12.66
N ALA A 631 13.49 3.78 -12.46
CA ALA A 631 14.67 4.56 -12.82
C ALA A 631 15.91 4.17 -12.01
N VAL A 632 15.76 3.87 -10.72
CA VAL A 632 16.85 3.37 -9.86
C VAL A 632 17.38 2.04 -10.38
N ILE A 633 16.49 1.08 -10.69
CA ILE A 633 16.88 -0.25 -11.21
C ILE A 633 17.66 -0.14 -12.52
N VAL A 634 17.24 0.75 -13.42
CA VAL A 634 17.96 0.96 -14.69
C VAL A 634 19.35 1.53 -14.45
N ASN A 635 19.53 2.37 -13.43
CA ASN A 635 20.87 2.88 -13.10
C ASN A 635 21.77 1.82 -12.44
N VAL A 636 21.22 0.94 -11.62
CA VAL A 636 21.94 -0.23 -11.07
C VAL A 636 22.57 -1.07 -12.20
N ASN A 637 21.84 -1.26 -13.29
CA ASN A 637 22.36 -1.98 -14.45
C ASN A 637 23.54 -1.26 -15.13
N LYS A 638 23.52 0.08 -15.19
CA LYS A 638 24.64 0.87 -15.76
C LYS A 638 25.91 0.74 -14.93
N GLU A 639 25.80 0.84 -13.60
CA GLU A 639 26.95 0.71 -12.70
C GLU A 639 27.58 -0.69 -12.79
N SER A 640 26.74 -1.73 -12.83
CA SER A 640 27.20 -3.11 -13.03
C SER A 640 28.03 -3.27 -14.31
N LYS A 641 27.60 -2.70 -15.44
CA LYS A 641 28.34 -2.78 -16.70
C LYS A 641 29.70 -2.07 -16.66
N LYS A 642 29.76 -0.88 -16.05
CA LYS A 642 31.03 -0.14 -15.89
C LYS A 642 32.05 -0.90 -15.06
N ASN A 643 31.61 -1.57 -13.99
CA ASN A 643 32.50 -2.36 -13.15
C ASN A 643 33.00 -3.63 -13.87
N GLU A 644 32.17 -4.25 -14.71
CA GLU A 644 32.55 -5.40 -15.54
C GLU A 644 33.53 -5.02 -16.66
N GLU A 645 33.47 -3.80 -17.22
CA GLU A 645 34.41 -3.29 -18.24
C GLU A 645 35.76 -2.82 -17.65
N SER A 646 35.83 -2.60 -16.33
CA SER A 646 37.03 -2.12 -15.63
C SER A 646 37.91 -3.22 -15.01
N ILE A 647 37.50 -4.49 -15.14
CA ILE A 647 38.21 -5.70 -14.70
C ILE A 647 38.67 -6.44 -15.95
#